data_AF-A0A6N0ZDF1-F1
#
_entry.id   AF-A0A6N0ZDF1-F1
#
_cell.length_a   1.000
_cell.length_b   1.000
_cell.length_c   1.000
_cell.angle_alpha   90.00
_cell.angle_beta   90.00
_cell.angle_gamma   90.00
#
_symmetry.space_group_name_H-M   'P 1'
#
loop_
_entity.id
_entity.type
_entity.pdbx_description
1 polymer ?
#
loop_
_entity_poly.entity_id
_entity_poly.type
_entity_poly.pdbx_seq_one_letter_code
_entity_poly.pdbx_strand_id
1 'polypeptide(L)'
;MDKRLLLLSIAVLSGCAVITRHTLDQQYGPADPQRFDVPPAPSRLFVDAGKASEWRTQGFFPVLNERAPTPAANLAASVIYRALQLKHSHPLPETAVLPPTFDFSLDRAQQCPRIEEYDSFAAAKPLWGMPFGLPAVSDGEFATLRAWLEQGAPFEGLPPLPAAVERQVAEWERFFNGGSRKERLVSRYIYEHLFLAHLYFDGDPQQHFFRLVRSRTPPGQPIDPIASRRPYDDPGGERFHYRLEREKESIVDKTHMPYALGAKRLARWRELFLQPVYAVGELPPYSLAAGANPFVTFRDLPVRARYQFMLDEAEFSIMGFIKGPVCRGQVALNVIEDRFWVFFLANDGSGQAADEFLARESRFLELPTAQGSDAAIIGPWREYAKKEQRYLQDKSDHLGALADQRGRPALSWIWDGDGSNPNAALTVFRHFDSASVVRGLVGDVPKTGWVIGYPLLERIHYLLVAGFDVYGNVGHQLLSRLYMDFMRMEGEFNFLGFLPLAQRPAVRDYWYRGASDDVKEHVYGSLARFDVETGITFRGGDSRREFFGLLQQRLAPAADRRYELAGLGDAALQADLALLAAVRGPALSWMPELVILRIEDGARAPRYLTLLRNTGHSNVSSLLREGRELLPEENTLTIARGFVGAYPNAIYRVQRSEIGDLAGAIGQLASEDDYRALADRFAVRRSDPAFWQYSDELQATHLQLAPATAGLLDYNRLENR
;
A
#
# COMPACT_ATOMS: atom_id res chain seq x y z
N MET A 1 4.09 17.52 -49.61
CA MET A 1 3.56 16.53 -48.64
C MET A 1 2.49 15.72 -49.35
N ASP A 2 2.73 14.42 -49.52
CA ASP A 2 1.81 13.51 -50.21
C ASP A 2 0.52 13.35 -49.39
N LYS A 3 -0.63 13.64 -50.01
CA LYS A 3 -1.96 13.58 -49.38
C LYS A 3 -2.27 12.18 -48.82
N ARG A 4 -1.69 11.13 -49.40
CA ARG A 4 -1.84 9.75 -48.91
C ARG A 4 -1.10 9.53 -47.59
N LEU A 5 0.08 10.13 -47.43
CA LEU A 5 0.85 10.07 -46.18
C LEU A 5 0.12 10.82 -45.05
N LEU A 6 -0.47 11.98 -45.35
CA LEU A 6 -1.24 12.77 -44.39
C LEU A 6 -2.48 12.02 -43.88
N LEU A 7 -3.23 11.36 -44.78
CA LEU A 7 -4.39 10.55 -44.43
C LEU A 7 -4.02 9.32 -43.60
N LEU A 8 -2.89 8.67 -43.90
CA LEU A 8 -2.37 7.57 -43.09
C LEU A 8 -1.95 8.04 -41.69
N SER A 9 -1.28 9.19 -41.59
CA SER A 9 -0.90 9.79 -40.31
C SER A 9 -2.13 10.16 -39.47
N ILE A 10 -3.17 10.73 -40.09
CA ILE A 10 -4.43 11.06 -39.41
C ILE A 10 -5.12 9.77 -38.94
N ALA A 11 -5.19 8.72 -39.76
CA ALA A 11 -5.78 7.43 -39.38
C ALA A 11 -5.01 6.74 -38.25
N VAL A 12 -3.67 6.81 -38.26
CA VAL A 12 -2.83 6.30 -37.17
C VAL A 12 -2.99 7.14 -35.90
N LEU A 13 -3.05 8.46 -36.00
CA LEU A 13 -3.26 9.36 -34.87
C LEU A 13 -4.66 9.20 -34.25
N SER A 14 -5.69 9.03 -35.08
CA SER A 14 -7.07 8.78 -34.61
C SER A 14 -7.25 7.37 -34.06
N GLY A 15 -6.62 6.35 -34.65
CA GLY A 15 -6.56 5.00 -34.09
C GLY A 15 -5.83 4.96 -32.74
N CYS A 16 -4.69 5.65 -32.62
CA CYS A 16 -3.97 5.81 -31.35
C CYS A 16 -4.81 6.59 -30.34
N ALA A 17 -5.52 7.64 -30.74
CA ALA A 17 -6.38 8.42 -29.84
C ALA A 17 -7.58 7.61 -29.34
N VAL A 18 -8.20 6.79 -30.18
CA VAL A 18 -9.33 5.93 -29.80
C VAL A 18 -8.88 4.82 -28.86
N ILE A 19 -7.75 4.18 -29.11
CA ILE A 19 -7.19 3.14 -28.23
C ILE A 19 -6.78 3.76 -26.88
N THR A 20 -6.09 4.90 -26.91
CA THR A 20 -5.68 5.61 -25.68
C THR A 20 -6.91 6.07 -24.89
N ARG A 21 -7.95 6.56 -25.57
CA ARG A 21 -9.22 6.94 -24.95
C ARG A 21 -9.94 5.75 -24.33
N HIS A 22 -10.00 4.60 -24.99
CA HIS A 22 -10.62 3.39 -24.41
C HIS A 22 -9.87 2.93 -23.15
N THR A 23 -8.53 2.93 -23.17
CA THR A 23 -7.72 2.56 -22.00
C THR A 23 -7.84 3.58 -20.87
N LEU A 24 -7.90 4.87 -21.18
CA LEU A 24 -8.13 5.92 -20.19
C LEU A 24 -9.56 5.87 -19.64
N ASP A 25 -10.56 5.60 -20.48
CA ASP A 25 -11.96 5.52 -20.09
C ASP A 25 -12.24 4.27 -19.23
N GLN A 26 -11.58 3.14 -19.48
CA GLN A 26 -11.63 1.96 -18.60
C GLN A 26 -10.98 2.18 -17.24
N GLN A 27 -10.12 3.20 -17.12
CA GLN A 27 -9.31 3.40 -15.92
C GLN A 27 -9.80 4.58 -15.06
N TYR A 28 -10.26 5.64 -15.72
CA TYR A 28 -10.67 6.88 -15.07
C TYR A 28 -12.16 7.18 -15.28
N GLY A 29 -12.90 6.26 -15.91
CA GLY A 29 -14.24 6.51 -16.44
C GLY A 29 -14.21 7.41 -17.69
N PRO A 30 -15.36 7.62 -18.35
CA PRO A 30 -15.44 8.51 -19.51
C PRO A 30 -14.88 9.90 -19.18
N ALA A 31 -14.14 10.48 -20.13
CA ALA A 31 -13.53 11.80 -19.99
C ALA A 31 -14.49 12.85 -19.39
N ASP A 32 -14.19 13.25 -18.15
CA ASP A 32 -14.82 14.35 -17.44
C ASP A 32 -13.80 15.50 -17.37
N PRO A 33 -13.98 16.58 -18.16
CA PRO A 33 -13.03 17.68 -18.27
C PRO A 33 -12.77 18.41 -16.95
N GLN A 34 -13.57 18.19 -15.92
CA GLN A 34 -13.41 18.86 -14.63
C GLN A 34 -12.84 17.95 -13.53
N ARG A 35 -12.71 16.65 -13.81
CA ARG A 35 -12.42 15.66 -12.75
C ARG A 35 -11.05 15.81 -12.11
N PHE A 36 -10.06 16.31 -12.86
CA PHE A 36 -8.68 16.39 -12.38
C PHE A 36 -7.90 17.61 -12.90
N ASP A 37 -8.52 18.58 -13.59
CA ASP A 37 -7.82 19.75 -14.12
C ASP A 37 -7.46 20.76 -13.02
N VAL A 38 -8.33 20.86 -12.00
CA VAL A 38 -8.11 21.68 -10.80
C VAL A 38 -8.21 20.79 -9.57
N PRO A 39 -7.19 20.79 -8.68
CA PRO A 39 -7.24 20.04 -7.45
C PRO A 39 -8.45 20.43 -6.57
N PRO A 40 -9.39 19.52 -6.27
CA PRO A 40 -10.54 19.85 -5.42
C PRO A 40 -10.11 20.11 -3.97
N ALA A 41 -11.02 20.73 -3.20
CA ALA A 41 -10.87 20.84 -1.76
C ALA A 41 -10.94 19.45 -1.09
N PRO A 42 -10.05 19.13 -0.14
CA PRO A 42 -10.12 17.87 0.61
C PRO A 42 -11.43 17.70 1.39
N SER A 43 -11.89 16.45 1.53
CA SER A 43 -13.12 16.08 2.27
C SER A 43 -12.89 14.89 3.22
N ARG A 44 -11.79 14.96 3.99
CA ARG A 44 -11.39 13.95 4.96
C ARG A 44 -12.25 14.07 6.22
N LEU A 45 -12.82 12.94 6.65
CA LEU A 45 -13.63 12.87 7.86
C LEU A 45 -12.84 13.35 9.08
N PHE A 46 -13.50 14.14 9.92
CA PHE A 46 -12.98 14.72 11.17
C PHE A 46 -11.76 15.66 11.02
N VAL A 47 -11.29 15.91 9.79
CA VAL A 47 -10.18 16.83 9.51
C VAL A 47 -10.69 18.09 8.83
N ASP A 48 -11.41 17.93 7.70
CA ASP A 48 -11.86 19.06 6.89
C ASP A 48 -13.21 19.64 7.36
N ALA A 49 -13.94 18.89 8.19
CA ALA A 49 -15.10 19.36 8.95
C ALA A 49 -15.33 18.44 10.18
N GLY A 50 -15.64 19.06 11.32
CA GLY A 50 -15.87 18.39 12.61
C GLY A 50 -17.35 18.27 13.00
N LYS A 51 -18.25 19.01 12.34
CA LYS A 51 -19.69 19.01 12.63
C LYS A 51 -20.53 18.73 11.38
N ALA A 52 -21.69 18.10 11.57
CA ALA A 52 -22.65 17.87 10.49
C ALA A 52 -23.01 19.16 9.73
N SER A 53 -23.22 20.28 10.45
CA SER A 53 -23.51 21.59 9.85
C SER A 53 -22.40 22.09 8.91
N GLU A 54 -21.13 21.79 9.22
CA GLU A 54 -19.98 22.16 8.38
C GLU A 54 -19.93 21.30 7.11
N TRP A 55 -20.32 20.02 7.19
CA TRP A 55 -20.46 19.17 6.00
C TRP A 55 -21.58 19.66 5.06
N ARG A 56 -22.68 20.19 5.61
CA ARG A 56 -23.78 20.75 4.80
C ARG A 56 -23.31 21.96 3.96
N THR A 57 -22.45 22.82 4.51
CA THR A 57 -21.92 23.96 3.74
C THR A 57 -20.98 23.53 2.61
N GLN A 58 -20.40 22.33 2.71
CA GLN A 58 -19.59 21.70 1.65
C GLN A 58 -20.44 20.89 0.65
N GLY A 59 -21.77 20.95 0.73
CA GLY A 59 -22.67 20.27 -0.21
C GLY A 59 -22.89 18.78 0.08
N PHE A 60 -22.55 18.30 1.28
CA PHE A 60 -22.90 16.93 1.71
C PHE A 60 -24.30 16.87 2.29
N PHE A 61 -25.00 15.76 2.09
CA PHE A 61 -26.38 15.54 2.55
C PHE A 61 -26.43 14.52 3.70
N PRO A 62 -27.44 14.58 4.57
CA PRO A 62 -27.56 13.62 5.65
C PRO A 62 -27.99 12.23 5.15
N VAL A 63 -27.44 11.19 5.77
CA VAL A 63 -27.89 9.80 5.59
C VAL A 63 -28.86 9.33 6.70
N LEU A 64 -29.00 10.16 7.73
CA LEU A 64 -29.94 10.03 8.85
C LEU A 64 -31.00 11.13 8.77
N ASN A 65 -32.05 11.01 9.58
CA ASN A 65 -33.08 12.04 9.65
C ASN A 65 -32.56 13.29 10.41
N GLU A 66 -32.47 14.42 9.71
CA GLU A 66 -32.23 15.76 10.32
C GLU A 66 -33.53 16.61 10.40
N ARG A 67 -34.70 16.00 10.16
CA ARG A 67 -36.02 16.64 10.23
C ARG A 67 -36.67 16.37 11.60
N ALA A 68 -38.00 16.44 11.69
CA ALA A 68 -38.73 16.16 12.93
C ALA A 68 -38.34 14.77 13.50
N PRO A 69 -37.89 14.68 14.77
CA PRO A 69 -37.33 13.45 15.35
C PRO A 69 -38.44 12.54 15.86
N THR A 70 -39.36 12.11 14.99
CA THR A 70 -40.36 11.10 15.32
C THR A 70 -39.90 9.74 14.83
N PRO A 71 -40.26 8.63 15.50
CA PRO A 71 -39.92 7.26 15.06
C PRO A 71 -40.18 7.02 13.56
N ALA A 72 -41.37 7.41 13.09
CA ALA A 72 -41.75 7.28 11.69
C ALA A 72 -40.89 8.15 10.75
N ALA A 73 -40.61 9.40 11.12
CA ALA A 73 -39.76 10.29 10.33
C ALA A 73 -38.29 9.83 10.32
N ASN A 74 -37.79 9.28 11.42
CA ASN A 74 -36.44 8.76 11.53
C ASN A 74 -36.18 7.66 10.51
N LEU A 75 -37.14 6.75 10.35
CA LEU A 75 -37.07 5.69 9.34
C LEU A 75 -37.31 6.24 7.94
N ALA A 76 -38.40 6.98 7.73
CA ALA A 76 -38.79 7.47 6.40
C ALA A 76 -37.74 8.42 5.79
N ALA A 77 -37.00 9.16 6.62
CA ALA A 77 -36.00 10.12 6.18
C ALA A 77 -34.54 9.59 6.27
N SER A 78 -34.31 8.32 6.63
CA SER A 78 -32.97 7.73 6.71
C SER A 78 -32.63 6.96 5.44
N VAL A 79 -31.63 7.43 4.69
CA VAL A 79 -31.08 6.72 3.51
C VAL A 79 -30.58 5.32 3.90
N ILE A 80 -29.97 5.19 5.08
CA ILE A 80 -29.51 3.89 5.61
C ILE A 80 -30.69 2.92 5.77
N TYR A 81 -31.76 3.34 6.46
CA TYR A 81 -32.94 2.49 6.63
C TYR A 81 -33.57 2.12 5.28
N ARG A 82 -33.73 3.10 4.39
CA ARG A 82 -34.35 2.87 3.07
C ARG A 82 -33.54 1.88 2.24
N ALA A 83 -32.21 1.90 2.33
CA ALA A 83 -31.33 0.93 1.66
C ALA A 83 -31.41 -0.48 2.23
N LEU A 84 -31.47 -0.61 3.56
CA LEU A 84 -31.69 -1.89 4.23
C LEU A 84 -33.09 -2.45 3.87
N GLN A 85 -34.13 -1.61 3.90
CA GLN A 85 -35.50 -1.99 3.56
C GLN A 85 -35.63 -2.40 2.08
N LEU A 86 -34.93 -1.71 1.17
CA LEU A 86 -34.89 -2.07 -0.24
C LEU A 86 -34.30 -3.47 -0.43
N LYS A 87 -33.20 -3.77 0.26
CA LYS A 87 -32.55 -5.09 0.22
C LYS A 87 -33.44 -6.19 0.79
N HIS A 88 -34.11 -5.90 1.90
CA HIS A 88 -35.01 -6.85 2.54
C HIS A 88 -36.25 -7.14 1.70
N SER A 89 -36.80 -6.13 1.00
CA SER A 89 -37.96 -6.30 0.11
C SER A 89 -37.61 -6.89 -1.26
N HIS A 90 -36.35 -6.75 -1.70
CA HIS A 90 -35.84 -7.29 -2.95
C HIS A 90 -34.53 -8.06 -2.68
N PRO A 91 -34.63 -9.30 -2.15
CA PRO A 91 -33.46 -10.14 -1.89
C PRO A 91 -32.66 -10.42 -3.19
N LEU A 92 -31.46 -10.98 -3.03
CA LEU A 92 -30.69 -11.40 -4.21
C LEU A 92 -31.48 -12.43 -5.04
N PRO A 93 -31.34 -12.41 -6.38
CA PRO A 93 -31.82 -13.51 -7.22
C PRO A 93 -31.20 -14.84 -6.79
N GLU A 94 -31.96 -15.93 -6.90
CA GLU A 94 -31.48 -17.30 -6.66
C GLU A 94 -30.62 -17.81 -7.83
N THR A 95 -29.51 -17.13 -8.10
CA THR A 95 -28.54 -17.49 -9.15
C THR A 95 -27.12 -17.51 -8.58
N ALA A 96 -26.29 -18.43 -9.07
CA ALA A 96 -24.89 -18.52 -8.65
C ALA A 96 -24.11 -17.23 -8.97
N VAL A 97 -24.28 -16.72 -10.20
CA VAL A 97 -23.70 -15.45 -10.65
C VAL A 97 -24.79 -14.39 -10.70
N LEU A 98 -24.54 -13.25 -10.07
CA LEU A 98 -25.51 -12.15 -10.06
C LEU A 98 -25.59 -11.50 -11.46
N PRO A 99 -26.79 -11.07 -11.90
CA PRO A 99 -26.98 -10.55 -13.24
C PRO A 99 -26.25 -9.20 -13.48
N PRO A 100 -25.99 -8.82 -14.75
CA PRO A 100 -25.32 -7.56 -15.12
C PRO A 100 -26.01 -6.27 -14.65
N THR A 101 -27.21 -6.36 -14.08
CA THR A 101 -27.86 -5.24 -13.39
C THR A 101 -27.08 -4.76 -12.17
N PHE A 102 -26.21 -5.63 -11.62
CA PHE A 102 -25.20 -5.23 -10.65
C PHE A 102 -23.93 -4.80 -11.37
N ASP A 103 -23.48 -3.58 -11.07
CA ASP A 103 -22.20 -3.08 -11.55
C ASP A 103 -21.15 -3.24 -10.45
N PHE A 104 -20.25 -4.21 -10.64
CA PHE A 104 -19.13 -4.48 -9.73
C PHE A 104 -17.81 -3.87 -10.20
N SER A 105 -17.82 -3.04 -11.26
CA SER A 105 -16.60 -2.36 -11.68
C SER A 105 -16.12 -1.39 -10.59
N LEU A 106 -14.80 -1.25 -10.47
CA LEU A 106 -14.19 -0.37 -9.48
C LEU A 106 -14.33 1.11 -9.85
N ASP A 107 -14.47 1.40 -11.14
CA ASP A 107 -14.61 2.73 -11.74
C ASP A 107 -16.08 3.15 -11.98
N ARG A 108 -17.05 2.36 -11.51
CA ARG A 108 -18.48 2.69 -11.64
C ARG A 108 -18.80 4.05 -11.05
N ALA A 109 -19.79 4.72 -11.63
CA ALA A 109 -20.35 5.93 -11.03
C ALA A 109 -21.00 5.59 -9.68
N GLN A 110 -20.32 5.93 -8.58
CA GLN A 110 -20.84 5.70 -7.24
C GLN A 110 -22.08 6.57 -7.00
N GLN A 111 -23.15 5.98 -6.46
CA GLN A 111 -24.41 6.66 -6.23
C GLN A 111 -24.77 6.62 -4.74
N CYS A 112 -25.03 7.79 -4.17
CA CYS A 112 -25.60 7.95 -2.84
C CYS A 112 -26.76 8.96 -2.97
N PRO A 113 -27.98 8.50 -3.32
CA PRO A 113 -29.11 9.39 -3.56
C PRO A 113 -29.48 10.12 -2.28
N ARG A 114 -29.94 11.36 -2.41
CA ARG A 114 -30.57 12.05 -1.29
C ARG A 114 -31.88 11.36 -0.95
N ILE A 115 -32.36 11.61 0.27
CA ILE A 115 -33.60 11.00 0.71
C ILE A 115 -34.81 11.41 -0.16
N GLU A 116 -34.81 12.63 -0.69
CA GLU A 116 -35.84 13.13 -1.62
C GLU A 116 -35.82 12.41 -2.98
N GLU A 117 -34.68 11.84 -3.36
CA GLU A 117 -34.45 11.15 -4.63
C GLU A 117 -34.61 9.63 -4.49
N TYR A 118 -34.68 9.13 -3.25
CA TYR A 118 -34.54 7.71 -2.93
C TYR A 118 -35.64 6.85 -3.55
N ASP A 119 -36.88 7.34 -3.62
CA ASP A 119 -38.00 6.59 -4.20
C ASP A 119 -37.79 6.33 -5.70
N SER A 120 -37.31 7.34 -6.42
CA SER A 120 -36.94 7.20 -7.83
C SER A 120 -35.77 6.24 -8.01
N PHE A 121 -34.74 6.35 -7.15
CA PHE A 121 -33.62 5.43 -7.14
C PHE A 121 -34.06 3.98 -6.90
N ALA A 122 -34.88 3.72 -5.88
CA ALA A 122 -35.37 2.40 -5.53
C ALA A 122 -36.22 1.78 -6.65
N ALA A 123 -37.05 2.58 -7.32
CA ALA A 123 -37.84 2.14 -8.47
C ALA A 123 -36.95 1.80 -9.69
N ALA A 124 -35.92 2.61 -9.95
CA ALA A 124 -34.99 2.39 -11.05
C ALA A 124 -33.99 1.25 -10.80
N LYS A 125 -33.64 1.00 -9.54
CA LYS A 125 -32.60 0.06 -9.10
C LYS A 125 -33.08 -0.81 -7.93
N PRO A 126 -34.12 -1.65 -8.11
CA PRO A 126 -34.73 -2.40 -7.01
C PRO A 126 -33.76 -3.36 -6.30
N LEU A 127 -32.77 -3.89 -7.01
CA LEU A 127 -31.76 -4.82 -6.46
C LEU A 127 -30.55 -4.13 -5.79
N TRP A 128 -30.50 -2.80 -5.76
CA TRP A 128 -29.35 -2.03 -5.26
C TRP A 128 -29.46 -1.67 -3.76
N GLY A 129 -30.34 -2.35 -3.02
CA GLY A 129 -30.37 -2.26 -1.56
C GLY A 129 -29.05 -2.70 -0.93
N MET A 130 -28.78 -2.22 0.29
CA MET A 130 -27.56 -2.52 1.04
C MET A 130 -27.80 -3.68 2.03
N PRO A 131 -26.87 -4.63 2.21
CA PRO A 131 -25.55 -4.70 1.57
C PRO A 131 -25.59 -4.98 0.07
N PHE A 132 -24.90 -4.15 -0.72
CA PHE A 132 -24.95 -4.19 -2.18
C PHE A 132 -24.24 -5.43 -2.72
N GLY A 133 -24.94 -6.23 -3.53
CA GLY A 133 -24.39 -7.43 -4.16
C GLY A 133 -23.88 -8.50 -3.19
N LEU A 134 -24.43 -8.52 -1.96
CA LEU A 134 -24.24 -9.55 -0.93
C LEU A 134 -25.60 -9.91 -0.32
N PRO A 135 -25.76 -11.00 0.45
CA PRO A 135 -27.05 -11.33 1.05
C PRO A 135 -27.54 -10.23 1.99
N ALA A 136 -28.85 -10.20 2.24
CA ALA A 136 -29.40 -9.34 3.29
C ALA A 136 -28.78 -9.72 4.64
N VAL A 137 -28.70 -8.74 5.55
CA VAL A 137 -28.48 -9.06 6.97
C VAL A 137 -29.64 -9.93 7.48
N SER A 138 -29.43 -10.71 8.53
CA SER A 138 -30.48 -11.54 9.10
C SER A 138 -31.65 -10.69 9.60
N ASP A 139 -32.84 -11.29 9.74
CA ASP A 139 -34.02 -10.58 10.24
C ASP A 139 -33.80 -9.98 11.64
N GLY A 140 -33.01 -10.65 12.49
CA GLY A 140 -32.64 -10.17 13.82
C GLY A 140 -31.74 -8.94 13.76
N GLU A 141 -30.73 -8.95 12.88
CA GLU A 141 -29.85 -7.80 12.66
C GLU A 141 -30.61 -6.63 12.02
N PHE A 142 -31.48 -6.91 11.04
CA PHE A 142 -32.35 -5.91 10.43
C PHE A 142 -33.25 -5.25 11.48
N ALA A 143 -33.88 -6.03 12.35
CA ALA A 143 -34.71 -5.52 13.43
C ALA A 143 -33.89 -4.65 14.41
N THR A 144 -32.66 -5.05 14.73
CA THR A 144 -31.75 -4.28 15.58
C THR A 144 -31.38 -2.94 14.94
N LEU A 145 -30.95 -2.95 13.69
CA LEU A 145 -30.60 -1.73 12.94
C LEU A 145 -31.80 -0.81 12.77
N ARG A 146 -32.98 -1.37 12.46
CA ARG A 146 -34.24 -0.62 12.38
C ARG A 146 -34.56 0.04 13.71
N ALA A 147 -34.50 -0.68 14.83
CA ALA A 147 -34.83 -0.13 16.14
C ALA A 147 -33.86 1.01 16.54
N TRP A 148 -32.56 0.85 16.24
CA TRP A 148 -31.56 1.91 16.45
C TRP A 148 -31.84 3.15 15.60
N LEU A 149 -32.17 2.98 14.31
CA LEU A 149 -32.53 4.08 13.41
C LEU A 149 -33.84 4.75 13.82
N GLU A 150 -34.85 3.98 14.23
CA GLU A 150 -36.15 4.48 14.70
C GLU A 150 -35.99 5.38 15.93
N GLN A 151 -35.03 5.06 16.81
CA GLN A 151 -34.66 5.89 17.97
C GLN A 151 -33.82 7.13 17.60
N GLY A 152 -33.54 7.36 16.32
CA GLY A 152 -32.77 8.50 15.84
C GLY A 152 -31.26 8.25 15.77
N ALA A 153 -30.85 6.98 15.75
CA ALA A 153 -29.45 6.56 15.70
C ALA A 153 -28.58 7.20 16.82
N PRO A 154 -28.98 7.06 18.10
CA PRO A 154 -28.25 7.68 19.20
C PRO A 154 -26.78 7.22 19.22
N PHE A 155 -25.88 8.18 19.48
CA PHE A 155 -24.45 7.97 19.63
C PHE A 155 -23.94 8.79 20.83
N GLU A 156 -23.46 8.10 21.86
CA GLU A 156 -23.00 8.72 23.12
C GLU A 156 -21.51 9.12 23.09
N GLY A 157 -20.85 8.99 21.94
CA GLY A 157 -19.41 9.18 21.81
C GLY A 157 -18.61 7.92 22.14
N LEU A 158 -17.28 8.04 22.07
CA LEU A 158 -16.39 6.96 22.49
C LEU A 158 -16.31 6.91 24.02
N PRO A 159 -16.19 5.72 24.64
CA PRO A 159 -16.01 5.61 26.08
C PRO A 159 -14.72 6.32 26.52
N PRO A 160 -14.62 6.85 27.74
CA PRO A 160 -13.40 7.52 28.21
C PRO A 160 -12.19 6.57 28.16
N LEU A 161 -11.01 7.14 27.93
CA LEU A 161 -9.77 6.37 27.94
C LEU A 161 -9.43 5.92 29.36
N PRO A 162 -8.83 4.73 29.55
CA PRO A 162 -8.28 4.34 30.84
C PRO A 162 -7.19 5.32 31.28
N ALA A 163 -7.14 5.66 32.57
CA ALA A 163 -6.17 6.62 33.12
C ALA A 163 -4.69 6.24 32.85
N ALA A 164 -4.39 4.95 32.69
CA ALA A 164 -3.06 4.48 32.28
C ALA A 164 -2.70 4.91 30.84
N VAL A 165 -3.66 4.83 29.92
CA VAL A 165 -3.50 5.27 28.52
C VAL A 165 -3.41 6.79 28.46
N GLU A 166 -4.21 7.52 29.23
CA GLU A 166 -4.12 9.00 29.30
C GLU A 166 -2.73 9.48 29.76
N ARG A 167 -2.10 8.77 30.72
CA ARG A 167 -0.73 9.07 31.14
C ARG A 167 0.29 8.84 30.02
N GLN A 168 0.13 7.78 29.23
CA GLN A 168 1.00 7.51 28.08
C GLN A 168 0.82 8.57 27.00
N VAL A 169 -0.43 8.96 26.69
CA VAL A 169 -0.72 10.09 25.79
C VAL A 169 0.02 11.35 26.25
N ALA A 170 -0.11 11.72 27.53
CA ALA A 170 0.55 12.90 28.07
C ALA A 170 2.09 12.83 28.04
N GLU A 171 2.68 11.66 28.24
CA GLU A 171 4.12 11.44 28.15
C GLU A 171 4.63 11.63 26.71
N TRP A 172 3.94 11.03 25.74
CA TRP A 172 4.31 11.12 24.33
C TRP A 172 4.07 12.51 23.74
N GLU A 173 2.96 13.17 24.09
CA GLU A 173 2.74 14.58 23.72
C GLU A 173 3.83 15.48 24.31
N ARG A 174 4.35 15.22 25.51
CA ARG A 174 5.48 15.96 26.07
C ARG A 174 6.76 15.78 25.26
N PHE A 175 7.02 14.56 24.78
CA PHE A 175 8.16 14.29 23.91
C PHE A 175 8.07 15.05 22.58
N PHE A 176 6.91 14.98 21.91
CA PHE A 176 6.72 15.66 20.62
C PHE A 176 6.72 17.19 20.71
N ASN A 177 6.45 17.76 21.89
CA ASN A 177 6.37 19.21 22.10
C ASN A 177 7.57 19.77 22.90
N GLY A 178 8.75 19.16 22.76
CA GLY A 178 9.99 19.69 23.33
C GLY A 178 10.33 21.11 22.83
N GLY A 179 10.97 21.92 23.69
CA GLY A 179 11.14 23.35 23.46
C GLY A 179 12.35 23.75 22.62
N SER A 180 13.37 22.90 22.52
CA SER A 180 14.60 23.22 21.78
C SER A 180 14.40 23.11 20.26
N ARG A 181 15.24 23.81 19.47
CA ARG A 181 15.24 23.67 17.99
C ARG A 181 15.46 22.21 17.57
N LYS A 182 16.32 21.50 18.31
CA LYS A 182 16.60 20.07 18.11
C LYS A 182 15.34 19.22 18.27
N GLU A 183 14.64 19.33 19.39
CA GLU A 183 13.42 18.56 19.66
C GLU A 183 12.30 18.89 18.66
N ARG A 184 12.16 20.16 18.28
CA ARG A 184 11.17 20.61 17.29
C ARG A 184 11.45 20.03 15.90
N LEU A 185 12.71 20.01 15.45
CA LEU A 185 13.08 19.42 14.16
C LEU A 185 12.89 17.90 14.15
N VAL A 186 13.24 17.23 15.25
CA VAL A 186 13.02 15.78 15.43
C VAL A 186 11.53 15.44 15.40
N SER A 187 10.71 16.21 16.12
CA SER A 187 9.26 15.97 16.16
C SER A 187 8.60 16.23 14.81
N ARG A 188 9.07 17.23 14.05
CA ARG A 188 8.68 17.43 12.65
C ARG A 188 9.04 16.23 11.79
N TYR A 189 10.27 15.74 11.88
CA TYR A 189 10.73 14.58 11.12
C TYR A 189 9.85 13.36 11.40
N ILE A 190 9.61 13.04 12.68
CA ILE A 190 8.79 11.90 13.08
C ILE A 190 7.34 12.08 12.62
N TYR A 191 6.76 13.27 12.74
CA TYR A 191 5.40 13.56 12.26
C TYR A 191 5.26 13.34 10.75
N GLU A 192 6.19 13.87 9.95
CA GLU A 192 6.18 13.69 8.50
C GLU A 192 6.32 12.22 8.06
N HIS A 193 6.85 11.36 8.94
CA HIS A 193 6.93 9.91 8.71
C HIS A 193 5.73 9.13 9.25
N LEU A 194 5.08 9.58 10.33
CA LEU A 194 4.06 8.80 11.04
C LEU A 194 2.63 9.36 10.94
N PHE A 195 2.37 10.40 10.13
CA PHE A 195 1.03 11.02 10.07
C PHE A 195 -0.09 10.09 9.56
N LEU A 196 0.24 8.98 8.87
CA LEU A 196 -0.70 7.93 8.46
C LEU A 196 -0.78 6.76 9.45
N ALA A 197 0.02 6.76 10.52
CA ALA A 197 0.07 5.66 11.46
C ALA A 197 -1.20 5.60 12.32
N HIS A 198 -1.67 4.38 12.57
CA HIS A 198 -2.50 4.07 13.73
C HIS A 198 -1.57 3.76 14.90
N LEU A 199 -1.24 4.79 15.67
CA LEU A 199 -0.39 4.70 16.84
C LEU A 199 -1.14 3.99 17.96
N TYR A 200 -0.52 3.03 18.63
CA TYR A 200 -1.11 2.36 19.79
C TYR A 200 -0.06 2.15 20.86
N PHE A 201 -0.47 1.96 22.11
CA PHE A 201 0.49 1.68 23.18
C PHE A 201 0.64 0.18 23.41
N ASP A 202 1.87 -0.31 23.45
CA ASP A 202 2.18 -1.74 23.66
C ASP A 202 1.67 -2.30 25.00
N GLY A 203 1.49 -1.43 26.00
CA GLY A 203 0.90 -1.74 27.29
C GLY A 203 -0.63 -1.57 27.38
N ASP A 204 -1.32 -1.23 26.29
CA ASP A 204 -2.79 -1.09 26.29
C ASP A 204 -3.48 -2.38 25.84
N PRO A 205 -4.13 -3.13 26.75
CA PRO A 205 -4.81 -4.39 26.40
C PRO A 205 -6.04 -4.18 25.51
N GLN A 206 -6.62 -2.97 25.49
CA GLN A 206 -7.76 -2.65 24.63
C GLN A 206 -7.33 -2.13 23.26
N GLN A 207 -6.02 -1.95 23.04
CA GLN A 207 -5.43 -1.52 21.76
C GLN A 207 -6.11 -0.29 21.17
N HIS A 208 -6.26 0.77 21.97
CA HIS A 208 -6.73 2.04 21.44
C HIS A 208 -5.74 2.59 20.42
N PHE A 209 -6.26 2.95 19.25
CA PHE A 209 -5.48 3.59 18.20
C PHE A 209 -5.61 5.11 18.25
N PHE A 210 -4.55 5.79 17.84
CA PHE A 210 -4.40 7.23 17.83
C PHE A 210 -3.76 7.68 16.52
N ARG A 211 -4.12 8.88 16.08
CA ARG A 211 -3.48 9.62 15.00
C ARG A 211 -2.63 10.73 15.59
N LEU A 212 -1.43 10.91 15.05
CA LEU A 212 -0.62 12.08 15.37
C LEU A 212 -1.08 13.26 14.50
N VAL A 213 -1.56 14.32 15.13
CA VAL A 213 -2.08 15.51 14.44
C VAL A 213 -1.36 16.77 14.90
N ARG A 214 -1.33 17.79 14.04
CA ARG A 214 -0.99 19.16 14.45
C ARG A 214 -2.24 19.86 14.94
N SER A 215 -2.16 20.55 16.06
CA SER A 215 -3.28 21.23 16.69
C SER A 215 -2.95 22.66 17.10
N ARG A 216 -3.94 23.55 17.01
CA ARG A 216 -3.84 24.93 17.53
C ARG A 216 -3.86 24.98 19.06
N THR A 217 -4.41 23.96 19.72
CA THR A 217 -4.54 23.90 21.18
C THR A 217 -3.50 22.97 21.84
N PRO A 218 -2.98 23.34 23.02
CA PRO A 218 -1.98 22.55 23.74
C PRO A 218 -2.59 21.33 24.44
N PRO A 219 -1.74 20.36 24.88
CA PRO A 219 -2.14 19.28 25.79
C PRO A 219 -3.00 19.77 26.97
N GLY A 220 -4.04 19.01 27.31
CA GLY A 220 -5.02 19.38 28.34
C GLY A 220 -6.22 20.20 27.83
N GLN A 221 -6.23 20.62 26.57
CA GLN A 221 -7.38 21.24 25.92
C GLN A 221 -7.93 20.34 24.79
N PRO A 222 -9.23 20.47 24.43
CA PRO A 222 -9.80 19.80 23.27
C PRO A 222 -8.97 20.07 22.03
N ILE A 223 -8.70 19.01 21.25
CA ILE A 223 -7.87 19.10 20.04
C ILE A 223 -8.62 19.96 19.00
N ASP A 224 -7.95 20.99 18.50
CA ASP A 224 -8.35 21.79 17.33
C ASP A 224 -7.37 21.48 16.19
N PRO A 225 -7.69 20.54 15.26
CA PRO A 225 -6.77 20.10 14.22
C PRO A 225 -6.42 21.18 13.19
N ILE A 226 -5.19 21.14 12.70
CA ILE A 226 -4.73 21.93 11.56
C ILE A 226 -4.82 21.07 10.30
N ALA A 227 -5.86 21.30 9.51
CA ALA A 227 -6.20 20.55 8.30
C ALA A 227 -5.33 20.93 7.09
N SER A 228 -4.02 20.70 7.16
CA SER A 228 -3.15 20.89 5.99
C SER A 228 -3.32 19.76 4.98
N ARG A 229 -2.95 20.01 3.72
CA ARG A 229 -3.06 19.01 2.64
C ARG A 229 -1.95 17.97 2.74
N ARG A 230 -0.72 18.41 3.00
CA ARG A 230 0.46 17.57 3.28
C ARG A 230 0.97 17.80 4.70
N PRO A 231 1.71 16.86 5.30
CA PRO A 231 2.25 17.01 6.67
C PRO A 231 3.25 18.18 6.78
N TYR A 232 3.99 18.51 5.72
CA TYR A 232 4.98 19.59 5.71
C TYR A 232 4.44 20.95 5.26
N ASP A 233 3.17 21.03 4.85
CA ASP A 233 2.55 22.30 4.48
C ASP A 233 2.45 23.25 5.68
N ASP A 234 2.41 24.55 5.39
CA ASP A 234 2.32 25.61 6.39
C ASP A 234 1.14 25.37 7.35
N PRO A 235 1.39 25.26 8.67
CA PRO A 235 0.33 25.10 9.66
C PRO A 235 -0.50 26.39 9.89
N GLY A 236 -0.18 27.50 9.23
CA GLY A 236 -0.96 28.75 9.28
C GLY A 236 -0.73 29.59 10.54
N GLY A 237 0.40 29.37 11.23
CA GLY A 237 0.79 30.13 12.43
C GLY A 237 2.10 29.63 13.04
N GLU A 238 2.75 30.48 13.84
CA GLU A 238 4.07 30.18 14.44
C GLU A 238 4.01 29.15 15.59
N ARG A 239 2.83 28.97 16.20
CA ARG A 239 2.63 28.09 17.36
C ARG A 239 1.53 27.07 17.08
N PHE A 240 1.92 25.79 17.13
CA PHE A 240 1.03 24.64 17.10
C PHE A 240 1.64 23.53 17.96
N HIS A 241 0.86 22.49 18.23
CA HIS A 241 1.23 21.37 19.07
C HIS A 241 1.01 20.04 18.35
N TYR A 242 1.90 19.08 18.55
CA TYR A 242 1.65 17.70 18.15
C TYR A 242 0.78 17.01 19.20
N ARG A 243 -0.36 16.46 18.80
CA ARG A 243 -1.37 15.85 19.68
C ARG A 243 -1.72 14.44 19.21
N LEU A 244 -2.04 13.56 20.15
CA LEU A 244 -2.52 12.21 19.84
C LEU A 244 -4.05 12.20 19.90
N GLU A 245 -4.69 12.25 18.74
CA GLU A 245 -6.15 12.16 18.61
C GLU A 245 -6.56 10.69 18.55
N ARG A 246 -7.50 10.26 19.40
CA ARG A 246 -8.03 8.89 19.36
C ARG A 246 -8.71 8.62 18.01
N GLU A 247 -8.41 7.48 17.40
CA GLU A 247 -9.06 7.00 16.17
C GLU A 247 -10.56 6.75 16.43
N LYS A 248 -11.39 7.29 15.55
CA LYS A 248 -12.86 7.26 15.65
C LYS A 248 -13.48 6.36 14.58
N GLU A 249 -12.75 6.11 13.50
CA GLU A 249 -13.20 5.29 12.39
C GLU A 249 -13.04 3.80 12.70
N SER A 250 -13.80 2.97 11.97
CA SER A 250 -13.61 1.53 12.03
C SER A 250 -12.27 1.15 11.40
N ILE A 251 -11.53 0.26 12.06
CA ILE A 251 -10.24 -0.20 11.57
C ILE A 251 -10.45 -1.13 10.36
N VAL A 252 -10.06 -0.67 9.17
CA VAL A 252 -10.11 -1.44 7.91
C VAL A 252 -8.69 -1.77 7.46
N ASP A 253 -8.44 -3.01 7.03
CA ASP A 253 -7.07 -3.48 6.78
C ASP A 253 -6.38 -2.67 5.67
N LYS A 254 -7.15 -2.24 4.66
CA LYS A 254 -6.63 -1.47 3.51
C LYS A 254 -5.90 -0.17 3.86
N THR A 255 -6.21 0.46 5.00
CA THR A 255 -5.55 1.68 5.48
C THR A 255 -4.91 1.50 6.85
N HIS A 256 -5.05 0.32 7.46
CA HIS A 256 -4.51 0.09 8.78
C HIS A 256 -2.99 -0.10 8.75
N MET A 257 -2.28 0.88 9.33
CA MET A 257 -0.83 0.89 9.50
C MET A 257 -0.47 1.07 10.97
N PRO A 258 -0.50 -0.02 11.77
CA PRO A 258 -0.27 0.04 13.20
C PRO A 258 1.19 0.37 13.51
N TYR A 259 1.41 1.22 14.50
CA TYR A 259 2.74 1.60 14.94
C TYR A 259 2.79 1.69 16.46
N ALA A 260 3.51 0.77 17.10
CA ALA A 260 3.54 0.68 18.54
C ALA A 260 4.25 1.89 19.17
N LEU A 261 3.80 2.34 20.32
CA LEU A 261 4.44 3.31 21.18
C LEU A 261 4.65 2.66 22.54
N GLY A 262 5.78 2.94 23.19
CA GLY A 262 6.11 2.38 24.48
C GLY A 262 7.45 2.90 25.00
N ALA A 263 7.76 2.59 26.26
CA ALA A 263 8.97 3.09 26.92
C ALA A 263 10.26 2.73 26.15
N LYS A 264 10.33 1.52 25.59
CA LYS A 264 11.47 1.08 24.76
C LYS A 264 11.63 1.95 23.50
N ARG A 265 10.52 2.27 22.83
CA ARG A 265 10.55 3.10 21.61
C ARG A 265 10.92 4.54 21.92
N LEU A 266 10.38 5.09 23.01
CA LEU A 266 10.73 6.44 23.46
C LEU A 266 12.23 6.55 23.79
N ALA A 267 12.78 5.56 24.49
CA ALA A 267 14.21 5.49 24.77
C ALA A 267 15.04 5.38 23.47
N ARG A 268 14.62 4.53 22.53
CA ARG A 268 15.27 4.36 21.23
C ARG A 268 15.30 5.66 20.42
N TRP A 269 14.19 6.40 20.34
CA TRP A 269 14.17 7.67 19.61
C TRP A 269 15.02 8.76 20.28
N ARG A 270 15.08 8.76 21.62
CA ARG A 270 16.01 9.63 22.35
C ARG A 270 17.47 9.26 22.05
N GLU A 271 17.80 7.98 22.02
CA GLU A 271 19.12 7.46 21.66
C GLU A 271 19.52 7.89 20.24
N LEU A 272 18.63 7.72 19.28
CA LEU A 272 18.90 8.06 17.87
C LEU A 272 19.05 9.56 17.66
N PHE A 273 18.16 10.37 18.21
CA PHE A 273 18.08 11.79 17.85
C PHE A 273 18.53 12.74 18.96
N LEU A 274 18.19 12.50 20.22
CA LEU A 274 18.41 13.50 21.28
C LEU A 274 19.75 13.37 21.99
N GLN A 275 20.29 12.16 22.13
CA GLN A 275 21.58 11.89 22.77
C GLN A 275 22.81 12.29 21.94
N PRO A 276 22.85 12.13 20.59
CA PRO A 276 24.04 12.49 19.82
C PRO A 276 24.32 13.99 19.87
N VAL A 277 25.61 14.34 19.84
CA VAL A 277 26.05 15.74 19.91
C VAL A 277 26.04 16.35 18.51
N TYR A 278 25.03 17.17 18.23
CA TYR A 278 24.92 18.00 17.03
C TYR A 278 24.03 19.22 17.33
N ALA A 279 24.19 20.28 16.54
CA ALA A 279 23.44 21.52 16.69
C ALA A 279 22.39 21.65 15.58
N VAL A 280 21.23 22.22 15.93
CA VAL A 280 20.23 22.67 14.96
C VAL A 280 20.28 24.19 14.94
N GLY A 281 20.80 24.74 13.84
CA GLY A 281 21.04 26.17 13.69
C GLY A 281 19.71 26.92 13.60
N GLU A 282 18.94 26.64 12.56
CA GLU A 282 17.65 27.24 12.29
C GLU A 282 16.61 26.17 11.98
N LEU A 283 15.34 26.46 12.27
CA LEU A 283 14.27 25.55 11.89
C LEU A 283 13.91 25.80 10.41
N PRO A 284 13.88 24.75 9.57
CA PRO A 284 13.45 24.89 8.19
C PRO A 284 11.98 25.37 8.13
N PRO A 285 11.60 26.14 7.10
CA PRO A 285 10.23 26.60 6.93
C PRO A 285 9.29 25.42 6.60
N TYR A 286 7.99 25.62 6.84
CA TYR A 286 6.94 24.75 6.30
C TYR A 286 6.54 25.30 4.92
N SER A 287 6.95 24.62 3.85
CA SER A 287 6.66 25.03 2.48
C SER A 287 6.78 23.84 1.52
N LEU A 288 6.19 23.96 0.33
CA LEU A 288 6.32 22.96 -0.72
C LEU A 288 7.79 22.68 -1.07
N ALA A 289 8.61 23.74 -1.22
CA ALA A 289 10.03 23.61 -1.54
C ALA A 289 10.80 22.87 -0.45
N ALA A 290 10.50 23.12 0.83
CA ALA A 290 11.13 22.40 1.94
C ALA A 290 10.67 20.92 1.97
N GLY A 291 9.39 20.64 1.76
CA GLY A 291 8.86 19.28 1.75
C GLY A 291 9.33 18.43 0.58
N ALA A 292 9.63 19.05 -0.57
CA ALA A 292 10.10 18.34 -1.76
C ALA A 292 11.56 17.87 -1.69
N ASN A 293 12.32 18.29 -0.68
CA ASN A 293 13.70 17.87 -0.48
C ASN A 293 14.02 17.60 1.01
N PRO A 294 13.76 16.38 1.50
CA PRO A 294 14.00 16.03 2.90
C PRO A 294 15.49 16.08 3.28
N PHE A 295 16.40 15.89 2.33
CA PHE A 295 17.84 15.94 2.58
C PHE A 295 18.34 17.34 2.90
N VAL A 296 17.68 18.38 2.36
CA VAL A 296 17.95 19.78 2.71
C VAL A 296 17.24 20.15 4.00
N THR A 297 15.96 19.81 4.12
CA THR A 297 15.12 20.17 5.28
C THR A 297 15.66 19.58 6.58
N PHE A 298 16.10 18.32 6.56
CA PHE A 298 16.57 17.62 7.76
C PHE A 298 18.09 17.45 7.78
N ARG A 299 18.85 18.29 7.07
CA ARG A 299 20.31 18.21 6.98
C ARG A 299 21.02 18.26 8.35
N ASP A 300 20.43 18.97 9.32
CA ASP A 300 20.99 19.10 10.66
C ASP A 300 20.76 17.82 11.51
N LEU A 301 19.87 16.92 11.08
CA LEU A 301 19.67 15.61 11.73
C LEU A 301 20.68 14.58 11.19
N PRO A 302 21.35 13.81 12.08
CA PRO A 302 22.28 12.77 11.65
C PRO A 302 21.64 11.79 10.68
N VAL A 303 22.26 11.58 9.52
CA VAL A 303 21.80 10.63 8.48
C VAL A 303 21.64 9.23 9.06
N ARG A 304 22.60 8.79 9.88
CA ARG A 304 22.55 7.49 10.57
C ARG A 304 21.29 7.33 11.42
N ALA A 305 20.90 8.38 12.15
CA ALA A 305 19.73 8.34 13.02
C ALA A 305 18.43 8.27 12.21
N ARG A 306 18.35 9.05 11.12
CA ARG A 306 17.24 9.03 10.17
C ARG A 306 17.09 7.67 9.50
N TYR A 307 18.20 7.11 9.00
CA TYR A 307 18.16 5.78 8.38
C TYR A 307 17.77 4.70 9.38
N GLN A 308 18.37 4.69 10.57
CA GLN A 308 18.04 3.69 11.59
C GLN A 308 16.58 3.79 12.03
N PHE A 309 16.02 5.00 12.15
CA PHE A 309 14.60 5.19 12.45
C PHE A 309 13.70 4.52 11.41
N MET A 310 14.04 4.63 10.12
CA MET A 310 13.28 3.97 9.05
C MET A 310 13.53 2.46 9.03
N LEU A 311 14.76 1.99 9.28
CA LEU A 311 15.10 0.55 9.34
C LEU A 311 14.42 -0.16 10.50
N ASP A 312 14.37 0.48 11.67
CA ASP A 312 13.76 -0.07 12.89
C ASP A 312 12.31 -0.52 12.60
N GLU A 313 11.61 0.16 11.67
CA GLU A 313 10.25 -0.14 11.20
C GLU A 313 10.15 -0.07 9.65
N ALA A 314 11.03 -0.80 8.95
CA ALA A 314 11.10 -0.74 7.49
C ALA A 314 9.81 -1.21 6.80
N GLU A 315 9.12 -2.22 7.34
CA GLU A 315 7.81 -2.66 6.89
C GLU A 315 6.82 -1.49 6.89
N PHE A 316 6.80 -0.65 7.93
CA PHE A 316 5.92 0.51 7.99
C PHE A 316 6.26 1.54 6.88
N SER A 317 7.54 1.84 6.67
CA SER A 317 7.97 2.80 5.65
C SER A 317 7.60 2.33 4.23
N ILE A 318 7.81 1.05 3.94
CA ILE A 318 7.46 0.41 2.65
C ILE A 318 5.93 0.27 2.53
N MET A 319 5.24 -0.10 3.59
CA MET A 319 3.77 -0.17 3.61
C MET A 319 3.14 1.21 3.41
N GLY A 320 3.81 2.29 3.79
CA GLY A 320 3.37 3.66 3.53
C GLY A 320 3.15 3.95 2.06
N PHE A 321 3.99 3.42 1.16
CA PHE A 321 3.73 3.58 -0.28
C PHE A 321 2.62 2.66 -0.79
N ILE A 322 2.44 1.47 -0.21
CA ILE A 322 1.42 0.49 -0.63
C ILE A 322 0.00 0.82 -0.13
N LYS A 323 -0.16 1.12 1.16
CA LYS A 323 -1.45 1.47 1.79
C LYS A 323 -1.72 2.98 1.79
N GLY A 324 -0.72 3.77 1.42
CA GLY A 324 -0.83 5.21 1.34
C GLY A 324 -1.65 5.70 0.14
N PRO A 325 -1.77 7.03 0.02
CA PRO A 325 -2.65 7.68 -0.94
C PRO A 325 -2.31 7.38 -2.42
N VAL A 326 -1.07 7.00 -2.73
CA VAL A 326 -0.58 6.82 -4.11
C VAL A 326 -1.05 5.53 -4.78
N CYS A 327 -1.22 4.45 -4.04
CA CYS A 327 -1.45 3.12 -4.61
C CYS A 327 -2.93 2.82 -4.86
N ARG A 328 -3.70 3.82 -5.30
CA ARG A 328 -5.07 3.63 -5.77
C ARG A 328 -5.10 3.46 -7.29
N GLY A 329 -5.36 2.23 -7.73
CA GLY A 329 -5.58 1.89 -9.14
C GLY A 329 -4.33 1.37 -9.86
N GLN A 330 -4.57 0.76 -11.02
CA GLN A 330 -3.59 -0.04 -11.76
C GLN A 330 -2.33 0.75 -12.18
N VAL A 331 -2.45 1.99 -12.68
CA VAL A 331 -1.28 2.78 -13.14
C VAL A 331 -0.23 2.98 -12.04
N ALA A 332 -0.66 3.12 -10.78
CA ALA A 332 0.27 3.28 -9.67
C ALA A 332 1.07 2.01 -9.35
N LEU A 333 0.54 0.83 -9.69
CA LEU A 333 1.14 -0.47 -9.36
C LEU A 333 1.79 -1.17 -10.55
N ASN A 334 1.53 -0.73 -11.78
CA ASN A 334 2.22 -1.19 -13.00
C ASN A 334 3.73 -0.86 -13.05
N VAL A 335 4.32 -0.38 -11.95
CA VAL A 335 5.77 -0.23 -11.74
C VAL A 335 6.41 -1.47 -11.13
N ILE A 336 5.67 -2.36 -10.48
CA ILE A 336 6.26 -3.45 -9.68
C ILE A 336 5.84 -4.82 -10.19
N GLU A 337 6.73 -5.80 -10.02
CA GLU A 337 6.46 -7.21 -10.26
C GLU A 337 5.49 -7.75 -9.20
N ASP A 338 4.72 -8.79 -9.54
CA ASP A 338 3.73 -9.38 -8.62
C ASP A 338 4.33 -9.95 -7.33
N ARG A 339 5.61 -10.32 -7.36
CA ARG A 339 6.38 -10.71 -6.18
C ARG A 339 7.84 -10.33 -6.31
N PHE A 340 8.35 -9.58 -5.34
CA PHE A 340 9.78 -9.31 -5.19
C PHE A 340 10.17 -9.20 -3.71
N TRP A 341 11.45 -9.41 -3.44
CA TRP A 341 12.02 -9.30 -2.09
C TRP A 341 12.78 -7.99 -1.95
N VAL A 342 12.66 -7.37 -0.78
CA VAL A 342 13.31 -6.10 -0.43
C VAL A 342 14.29 -6.34 0.71
N PHE A 343 15.50 -5.82 0.52
CA PHE A 343 16.60 -5.83 1.47
C PHE A 343 17.13 -4.41 1.66
N PHE A 344 17.93 -4.21 2.69
CA PHE A 344 18.46 -2.89 3.02
C PHE A 344 19.98 -2.91 3.14
N LEU A 345 20.63 -1.80 2.78
CA LEU A 345 22.06 -1.63 3.03
C LEU A 345 22.34 -1.49 4.52
N ALA A 346 23.47 -2.00 4.99
CA ALA A 346 23.88 -1.93 6.37
C ALA A 346 24.11 -0.46 6.79
N ASN A 347 23.60 -0.10 7.97
CA ASN A 347 23.83 1.22 8.58
C ASN A 347 25.16 1.25 9.36
N ASP A 348 26.23 0.81 8.71
CA ASP A 348 27.52 0.44 9.32
C ASP A 348 28.52 1.62 9.46
N GLY A 349 28.05 2.85 9.27
CA GLY A 349 28.82 4.04 9.61
C GLY A 349 29.92 4.46 8.62
N SER A 350 29.70 4.40 7.29
CA SER A 350 30.45 5.24 6.32
C SER A 350 30.19 6.75 6.47
N GLY A 351 29.76 7.18 7.66
CA GLY A 351 28.87 8.31 7.95
C GLY A 351 29.47 9.70 7.82
N GLN A 352 30.69 9.88 7.31
CA GLN A 352 31.14 11.20 6.87
C GLN A 352 31.13 11.29 5.35
N ALA A 353 31.74 10.34 4.65
CA ALA A 353 31.78 10.32 3.19
C ALA A 353 30.37 10.15 2.58
N ALA A 354 29.52 9.33 3.21
CA ALA A 354 28.13 9.17 2.79
C ALA A 354 27.29 10.43 3.06
N ASP A 355 27.52 11.09 4.20
CA ASP A 355 26.82 12.32 4.58
C ASP A 355 27.26 13.50 3.70
N GLU A 356 28.56 13.61 3.40
CA GLU A 356 29.13 14.59 2.46
C GLU A 356 28.66 14.35 1.03
N PHE A 357 28.61 13.09 0.58
CA PHE A 357 28.00 12.71 -0.68
C PHE A 357 26.54 13.18 -0.73
N LEU A 358 25.74 12.80 0.26
CA LEU A 358 24.33 13.16 0.30
C LEU A 358 24.10 14.68 0.37
N ALA A 359 24.90 15.40 1.15
CA ALA A 359 24.84 16.85 1.24
C ALA A 359 25.12 17.51 -0.12
N ARG A 360 26.14 17.02 -0.85
CA ARG A 360 26.50 17.52 -2.19
C ARG A 360 25.44 17.19 -3.25
N GLU A 361 24.90 15.97 -3.20
CA GLU A 361 23.93 15.49 -4.19
C GLU A 361 22.49 15.92 -3.90
N SER A 362 22.20 16.45 -2.70
CA SER A 362 20.85 16.81 -2.26
C SER A 362 20.06 17.65 -3.27
N ARG A 363 20.72 18.54 -4.02
CA ARG A 363 20.11 19.35 -5.10
C ARG A 363 19.54 18.55 -6.28
N PHE A 364 20.04 17.35 -6.53
CA PHE A 364 19.54 16.45 -7.58
C PHE A 364 18.46 15.50 -7.06
N LEU A 365 18.32 15.39 -5.74
CA LEU A 365 17.35 14.52 -5.06
C LEU A 365 16.02 15.23 -4.74
N GLU A 366 15.85 16.47 -5.22
CA GLU A 366 14.56 17.15 -5.18
C GLU A 366 13.50 16.34 -5.93
N LEU A 367 12.34 16.20 -5.31
CA LEU A 367 11.24 15.41 -5.82
C LEU A 367 10.27 16.24 -6.69
N PRO A 368 9.55 15.60 -7.63
CA PRO A 368 8.51 16.24 -8.44
C PRO A 368 7.40 16.93 -7.65
N THR A 369 7.23 16.55 -6.37
CA THR A 369 6.25 17.16 -5.46
C THR A 369 6.50 18.65 -5.22
N ALA A 370 7.70 19.17 -5.56
CA ALA A 370 8.00 20.61 -5.59
C ALA A 370 7.09 21.39 -6.55
N GLN A 371 6.59 20.75 -7.61
CA GLN A 371 5.72 21.37 -8.61
C GLN A 371 4.29 21.60 -8.11
N GLY A 372 3.95 21.12 -6.91
CA GLY A 372 2.62 21.27 -6.34
C GLY A 372 1.58 20.34 -6.95
N SER A 373 0.31 20.58 -6.60
CA SER A 373 -0.83 19.73 -6.94
C SER A 373 -1.36 19.96 -8.36
N ASP A 374 -0.91 21.02 -9.04
CA ASP A 374 -1.33 21.49 -10.36
C ASP A 374 -0.19 21.38 -11.41
N ALA A 375 0.77 20.50 -11.17
CA ALA A 375 1.97 20.33 -11.98
C ALA A 375 1.71 20.05 -13.47
N ALA A 376 2.56 20.60 -14.35
CA ALA A 376 2.63 20.26 -15.78
C ALA A 376 3.52 19.01 -16.00
N ILE A 377 3.34 18.28 -17.11
CA ILE A 377 4.01 16.97 -17.32
C ILE A 377 5.37 17.08 -18.03
N ILE A 378 5.40 17.62 -19.26
CA ILE A 378 6.55 17.43 -20.18
C ILE A 378 7.81 18.18 -19.74
N GLY A 379 7.66 19.44 -19.33
CA GLY A 379 8.78 20.28 -18.89
C GLY A 379 9.46 19.72 -17.64
N PRO A 380 8.71 19.53 -16.53
CA PRO A 380 9.25 18.98 -15.29
C PRO A 380 9.87 17.60 -15.46
N TRP A 381 9.25 16.67 -16.20
CA TRP A 381 9.82 15.34 -16.43
C TRP A 381 11.23 15.39 -17.02
N ARG A 382 11.46 16.23 -18.04
CA ARG A 382 12.79 16.39 -18.66
C ARG A 382 13.82 16.94 -17.69
N GLU A 383 13.41 17.81 -16.77
CA GLU A 383 14.29 18.35 -15.74
C GLU A 383 14.67 17.26 -14.73
N TYR A 384 13.68 16.56 -14.17
CA TYR A 384 13.92 15.50 -13.19
C TYR A 384 14.69 14.32 -13.77
N ALA A 385 14.45 13.93 -15.02
CA ALA A 385 15.25 12.90 -15.70
C ALA A 385 16.73 13.30 -15.82
N LYS A 386 17.04 14.58 -16.08
CA LYS A 386 18.43 15.06 -16.08
C LYS A 386 19.06 15.07 -14.70
N LYS A 387 18.30 15.47 -13.66
CA LYS A 387 18.76 15.43 -12.26
C LYS A 387 19.07 13.98 -11.86
N GLU A 388 18.19 13.05 -12.19
CA GLU A 388 18.38 11.62 -11.92
C GLU A 388 19.60 11.06 -12.64
N GLN A 389 19.73 11.34 -13.94
CA GLN A 389 20.89 10.91 -14.71
C GLN A 389 22.21 11.37 -14.07
N ARG A 390 22.26 12.65 -13.65
CA ARG A 390 23.44 13.19 -12.98
C ARG A 390 23.70 12.49 -11.64
N TYR A 391 22.65 12.29 -10.85
CA TYR A 391 22.76 11.59 -9.58
C TYR A 391 23.27 10.15 -9.72
N LEU A 392 22.75 9.39 -10.69
CA LEU A 392 23.18 8.00 -10.93
C LEU A 392 24.66 7.92 -11.33
N GLN A 393 25.15 8.87 -12.12
CA GLN A 393 26.58 8.97 -12.47
C GLN A 393 27.43 9.29 -11.24
N ASP A 394 27.06 10.33 -10.48
CA ASP A 394 27.80 10.72 -9.27
C ASP A 394 27.77 9.60 -8.20
N LYS A 395 26.65 8.86 -8.10
CA LYS A 395 26.51 7.67 -7.26
C LYS A 395 27.41 6.54 -7.73
N SER A 396 27.48 6.28 -9.04
CA SER A 396 28.35 5.26 -9.63
C SER A 396 29.82 5.51 -9.28
N ASP A 397 30.28 6.76 -9.42
CA ASP A 397 31.63 7.17 -9.06
C ASP A 397 31.88 7.04 -7.55
N HIS A 398 30.91 7.43 -6.72
CA HIS A 398 30.99 7.28 -5.27
C HIS A 398 31.08 5.81 -4.83
N LEU A 399 30.29 4.91 -5.44
CA LEU A 399 30.35 3.48 -5.15
C LEU A 399 31.72 2.88 -5.53
N GLY A 400 32.31 3.30 -6.65
CA GLY A 400 33.68 2.93 -7.02
C GLY A 400 34.70 3.34 -5.95
N ALA A 401 34.68 4.61 -5.55
CA ALA A 401 35.55 5.12 -4.49
C ALA A 401 35.31 4.44 -3.13
N LEU A 402 34.05 4.10 -2.81
CA LEU A 402 33.69 3.38 -1.60
C LEU A 402 34.28 1.96 -1.61
N ALA A 403 34.27 1.28 -2.75
CA ALA A 403 34.85 -0.03 -2.88
C ALA A 403 36.39 -0.03 -2.75
N ASP A 404 37.05 1.03 -3.21
CA ASP A 404 38.49 1.21 -2.98
C ASP A 404 38.83 1.35 -1.49
N GLN A 405 37.91 1.93 -0.71
CA GLN A 405 38.10 2.16 0.73
C GLN A 405 37.66 0.97 1.60
N ARG A 406 36.52 0.36 1.28
CA ARG A 406 35.87 -0.69 2.11
C ARG A 406 36.04 -2.09 1.56
N GLY A 407 36.70 -2.23 0.41
CA GLY A 407 36.81 -3.49 -0.31
C GLY A 407 35.58 -3.77 -1.18
N ARG A 408 35.57 -4.96 -1.75
CA ARG A 408 34.53 -5.39 -2.69
C ARG A 408 33.16 -5.57 -2.01
N PRO A 409 32.04 -5.45 -2.75
CA PRO A 409 30.71 -5.71 -2.24
C PRO A 409 30.62 -7.07 -1.58
N ALA A 410 30.20 -7.11 -0.31
CA ALA A 410 30.12 -8.34 0.47
C ALA A 410 28.76 -8.45 1.13
N LEU A 411 28.40 -9.66 1.59
CA LEU A 411 27.15 -9.90 2.32
C LEU A 411 27.00 -8.99 3.55
N SER A 412 28.11 -8.59 4.18
CA SER A 412 28.11 -7.66 5.32
C SER A 412 27.59 -6.26 4.99
N TRP A 413 27.54 -5.86 3.72
CA TRP A 413 26.94 -4.59 3.31
C TRP A 413 25.41 -4.64 3.31
N ILE A 414 24.80 -5.81 3.51
CA ILE A 414 23.35 -5.96 3.69
C ILE A 414 23.06 -5.97 5.20
N TRP A 415 22.14 -5.10 5.61
CA TRP A 415 21.66 -5.04 6.98
C TRP A 415 20.98 -6.36 7.38
N ASP A 416 21.40 -6.92 8.51
CA ASP A 416 20.91 -8.21 9.01
C ASP A 416 19.90 -8.08 10.16
N GLY A 417 19.31 -6.89 10.32
CA GLY A 417 18.34 -6.63 11.39
C GLY A 417 18.98 -6.53 12.76
N ASP A 418 20.30 -6.29 12.83
CA ASP A 418 21.08 -6.41 14.07
C ASP A 418 20.87 -7.80 14.72
N GLY A 419 20.66 -8.82 13.89
CA GLY A 419 20.40 -10.21 14.26
C GLY A 419 19.03 -10.52 14.84
N SER A 420 18.13 -9.54 15.00
CA SER A 420 16.83 -9.75 15.66
C SER A 420 15.63 -8.97 15.10
N ASN A 421 15.86 -7.93 14.29
CA ASN A 421 14.80 -7.12 13.71
C ASN A 421 14.28 -7.74 12.40
N PRO A 422 13.03 -8.23 12.36
CA PRO A 422 12.46 -8.86 11.18
C PRO A 422 12.20 -7.92 10.01
N ASN A 423 12.32 -6.60 10.21
CA ASN A 423 12.26 -5.62 9.13
C ASN A 423 13.44 -5.71 8.13
N ALA A 424 14.45 -6.54 8.40
CA ALA A 424 15.61 -6.72 7.53
C ALA A 424 15.31 -7.34 6.15
N ALA A 425 14.20 -8.07 6.04
CA ALA A 425 13.72 -8.66 4.80
C ALA A 425 12.21 -8.54 4.70
N LEU A 426 11.74 -8.03 3.56
CA LEU A 426 10.33 -7.89 3.27
C LEU A 426 9.99 -8.57 1.95
N THR A 427 8.76 -9.06 1.83
CA THR A 427 8.15 -9.47 0.57
C THR A 427 7.04 -8.50 0.22
N VAL A 428 7.07 -8.00 -1.01
CA VAL A 428 5.98 -7.21 -1.58
C VAL A 428 5.23 -8.09 -2.58
N PHE A 429 3.91 -8.13 -2.42
CA PHE A 429 2.99 -8.75 -3.37
C PHE A 429 2.14 -7.69 -4.04
N ARG A 430 1.96 -7.77 -5.35
CA ARG A 430 0.97 -6.98 -6.09
C ARG A 430 -0.17 -7.91 -6.52
N HIS A 431 -1.40 -7.44 -6.27
CA HIS A 431 -2.65 -8.10 -6.62
C HIS A 431 -3.39 -7.20 -7.63
N PHE A 432 -2.81 -7.06 -8.82
CA PHE A 432 -3.25 -6.19 -9.92
C PHE A 432 -3.31 -4.68 -9.58
N ASP A 433 -4.35 -4.24 -8.88
CA ASP A 433 -4.67 -2.85 -8.54
C ASP A 433 -4.63 -2.56 -7.03
N SER A 434 -4.17 -3.54 -6.24
CA SER A 434 -3.78 -3.40 -4.85
C SER A 434 -2.47 -4.14 -4.58
N ALA A 435 -1.90 -3.98 -3.39
CA ALA A 435 -0.64 -4.64 -3.04
C ALA A 435 -0.55 -4.86 -1.52
N SER A 436 0.45 -5.63 -1.09
CA SER A 436 0.68 -5.97 0.31
C SER A 436 2.17 -6.08 0.59
N VAL A 437 2.55 -5.68 1.80
CA VAL A 437 3.92 -5.82 2.31
C VAL A 437 3.86 -6.72 3.52
N VAL A 438 4.77 -7.69 3.58
CA VAL A 438 4.92 -8.57 4.74
C VAL A 438 6.39 -8.73 5.10
N ARG A 439 6.68 -8.86 6.39
CA ARG A 439 8.01 -9.30 6.86
C ARG A 439 8.31 -10.75 6.45
N GLY A 440 9.58 -11.00 6.15
CA GLY A 440 10.09 -12.30 5.73
C GLY A 440 10.20 -12.46 4.21
N LEU A 441 10.78 -13.59 3.79
CA LEU A 441 11.00 -13.96 2.40
C LEU A 441 9.98 -15.03 2.01
N VAL A 442 8.76 -14.57 1.68
CA VAL A 442 7.58 -15.40 1.46
C VAL A 442 7.49 -15.82 0.00
N GLY A 443 7.22 -17.10 -0.25
CA GLY A 443 7.11 -17.70 -1.57
C GLY A 443 8.43 -18.19 -2.16
N ASP A 444 8.37 -18.65 -3.42
CA ASP A 444 9.55 -19.06 -4.19
C ASP A 444 10.49 -17.86 -4.44
N VAL A 445 11.75 -18.14 -4.81
CA VAL A 445 12.71 -17.09 -5.20
C VAL A 445 12.11 -16.23 -6.33
N PRO A 446 11.99 -14.90 -6.16
CA PRO A 446 11.33 -14.03 -7.13
C PRO A 446 12.20 -13.76 -8.37
N LYS A 447 11.57 -13.16 -9.38
CA LYS A 447 12.27 -12.71 -10.59
C LYS A 447 13.32 -11.64 -10.26
N THR A 448 12.91 -10.61 -9.52
CA THR A 448 13.68 -9.42 -9.15
C THR A 448 13.82 -9.28 -7.63
N GLY A 449 14.77 -8.46 -7.19
CA GLY A 449 14.95 -8.10 -5.78
C GLY A 449 15.51 -6.68 -5.68
N TRP A 450 15.15 -5.97 -4.62
CA TRP A 450 15.59 -4.59 -4.37
C TRP A 450 16.53 -4.55 -3.18
N VAL A 451 17.63 -3.81 -3.31
CA VAL A 451 18.47 -3.43 -2.18
C VAL A 451 18.35 -1.93 -1.99
N ILE A 452 17.83 -1.49 -0.84
CA ILE A 452 17.47 -0.10 -0.58
C ILE A 452 18.43 0.51 0.43
N GLY A 453 19.14 1.57 0.02
CA GLY A 453 19.91 2.45 0.90
C GLY A 453 19.08 3.63 1.41
N TYR A 454 19.65 4.41 2.34
CA TYR A 454 18.96 5.55 2.95
C TYR A 454 18.41 6.59 1.96
N PRO A 455 19.19 7.12 0.97
CA PRO A 455 18.66 8.14 0.07
C PRO A 455 17.47 7.63 -0.74
N LEU A 456 17.50 6.36 -1.14
CA LEU A 456 16.41 5.75 -1.89
C LEU A 456 15.16 5.57 -1.00
N LEU A 457 15.33 5.05 0.22
CA LEU A 457 14.21 4.83 1.15
C LEU A 457 13.47 6.14 1.50
N GLU A 458 14.22 7.20 1.78
CA GLU A 458 13.62 8.49 2.14
C GLU A 458 12.97 9.18 0.93
N ARG A 459 13.53 9.03 -0.29
CA ARG A 459 12.88 9.52 -1.51
C ARG A 459 11.57 8.79 -1.80
N ILE A 460 11.53 7.46 -1.62
CA ILE A 460 10.29 6.67 -1.76
C ILE A 460 9.22 7.23 -0.81
N HIS A 461 9.55 7.42 0.47
CA HIS A 461 8.62 7.97 1.46
C HIS A 461 8.10 9.36 1.08
N TYR A 462 8.98 10.30 0.74
CA TYR A 462 8.55 11.67 0.44
C TYR A 462 7.83 11.81 -0.91
N LEU A 463 8.15 10.98 -1.91
CA LEU A 463 7.45 11.01 -3.18
C LEU A 463 6.03 10.44 -3.05
N LEU A 464 5.91 9.30 -2.37
CA LEU A 464 4.72 8.45 -2.42
C LEU A 464 3.80 8.59 -1.22
N VAL A 465 4.31 9.15 -0.12
CA VAL A 465 3.59 9.22 1.17
C VAL A 465 3.45 10.67 1.62
N ALA A 466 4.54 11.31 2.06
CA ALA A 466 4.46 12.65 2.63
C ALA A 466 4.12 13.73 1.58
N GLY A 467 4.64 13.61 0.36
CA GLY A 467 4.41 14.59 -0.70
C GLY A 467 3.31 14.24 -1.69
N PHE A 468 2.83 13.00 -1.67
CA PHE A 468 1.78 12.56 -2.57
C PHE A 468 0.41 13.11 -2.17
N ASP A 469 -0.37 13.47 -3.17
CA ASP A 469 -1.61 14.19 -2.99
C ASP A 469 -2.69 13.59 -3.90
N VAL A 470 -3.64 12.88 -3.28
CA VAL A 470 -4.75 12.18 -3.97
C VAL A 470 -5.63 13.16 -4.74
N TYR A 471 -5.77 14.38 -4.23
CA TYR A 471 -6.57 15.41 -4.85
C TYR A 471 -5.76 16.19 -5.90
N GLY A 472 -4.50 15.82 -6.15
CA GLY A 472 -3.65 16.44 -7.16
C GLY A 472 -4.12 16.11 -8.58
N ASN A 473 -3.78 16.99 -9.52
CA ASN A 473 -4.14 16.83 -10.93
C ASN A 473 -3.45 15.61 -11.56
N VAL A 474 -3.83 15.27 -12.79
CA VAL A 474 -3.23 14.16 -13.55
C VAL A 474 -1.72 14.33 -13.71
N GLY A 475 -1.23 15.58 -13.82
CA GLY A 475 0.19 15.87 -13.96
C GLY A 475 1.01 15.46 -12.74
N HIS A 476 0.56 15.80 -11.54
CA HIS A 476 1.16 15.37 -10.26
C HIS A 476 1.21 13.85 -10.16
N GLN A 477 0.10 13.18 -10.47
CA GLN A 477 -0.01 11.72 -10.40
C GLN A 477 0.95 11.04 -11.40
N LEU A 478 1.00 11.51 -12.64
CA LEU A 478 1.87 10.94 -13.69
C LEU A 478 3.35 11.22 -13.41
N LEU A 479 3.73 12.41 -12.96
CA LEU A 479 5.12 12.72 -12.60
C LEU A 479 5.60 11.84 -11.45
N SER A 480 4.76 11.63 -10.43
CA SER A 480 5.08 10.72 -9.32
C SER A 480 5.28 9.29 -9.83
N ARG A 481 4.39 8.81 -10.70
CA ARG A 481 4.50 7.49 -11.32
C ARG A 481 5.77 7.32 -12.16
N LEU A 482 6.14 8.32 -12.95
CA LEU A 482 7.35 8.29 -13.78
C LEU A 482 8.62 8.30 -12.93
N TYR A 483 8.62 9.06 -11.83
CA TYR A 483 9.78 9.14 -10.94
C TYR A 483 9.94 7.88 -10.06
N MET A 484 8.85 7.16 -9.79
CA MET A 484 8.90 5.85 -9.11
C MET A 484 9.65 4.79 -9.94
N ASP A 485 9.60 4.86 -11.28
CA ASP A 485 10.40 3.97 -12.12
C ASP A 485 11.89 4.10 -11.85
N PHE A 486 12.39 5.34 -11.68
CA PHE A 486 13.80 5.56 -11.31
C PHE A 486 14.15 4.94 -9.95
N MET A 487 13.26 5.07 -8.96
CA MET A 487 13.52 4.49 -7.63
C MET A 487 13.58 2.96 -7.66
N ARG A 488 12.66 2.33 -8.40
CA ARG A 488 12.72 0.88 -8.61
C ARG A 488 14.02 0.47 -9.29
N MET A 489 14.37 1.13 -10.40
CA MET A 489 15.60 0.86 -11.15
C MET A 489 16.83 1.02 -10.27
N GLU A 490 16.84 2.01 -9.38
CA GLU A 490 17.92 2.23 -8.42
C GLU A 490 18.01 1.08 -7.40
N GLY A 491 16.88 0.58 -6.90
CA GLY A 491 16.84 -0.59 -6.00
C GLY A 491 17.33 -1.87 -6.66
N GLU A 492 16.97 -2.08 -7.92
CA GLU A 492 17.42 -3.17 -8.78
C GLU A 492 18.91 -3.06 -9.13
N PHE A 493 19.39 -1.86 -9.46
CA PHE A 493 20.81 -1.55 -9.68
C PHE A 493 21.66 -1.93 -8.46
N ASN A 494 21.22 -1.52 -7.26
CA ASN A 494 21.93 -1.85 -6.02
C ASN A 494 22.01 -3.37 -5.82
N PHE A 495 20.96 -4.13 -6.15
CA PHE A 495 20.99 -5.60 -6.09
C PHE A 495 22.01 -6.19 -7.07
N LEU A 496 22.02 -5.71 -8.33
CA LEU A 496 22.97 -6.18 -9.34
C LEU A 496 24.43 -5.94 -8.91
N GLY A 497 24.71 -4.88 -8.15
CA GLY A 497 26.03 -4.58 -7.60
C GLY A 497 26.65 -5.69 -6.73
N PHE A 498 25.84 -6.63 -6.22
CA PHE A 498 26.31 -7.79 -5.44
C PHE A 498 26.61 -9.03 -6.27
N LEU A 499 26.16 -9.08 -7.53
CA LEU A 499 26.40 -10.20 -8.43
C LEU A 499 27.78 -10.11 -9.08
N PRO A 500 28.31 -11.22 -9.63
CA PRO A 500 29.56 -11.20 -10.40
C PRO A 500 29.47 -10.22 -11.55
N LEU A 501 30.52 -9.40 -11.75
CA LEU A 501 30.52 -8.31 -12.72
C LEU A 501 30.10 -8.77 -14.13
N ALA A 502 30.61 -9.92 -14.57
CA ALA A 502 30.32 -10.50 -15.88
C ALA A 502 28.86 -10.96 -16.07
N GLN A 503 28.11 -11.19 -15.00
CA GLN A 503 26.73 -11.70 -15.07
C GLN A 503 25.67 -10.60 -14.99
N ARG A 504 26.01 -9.40 -14.52
CA ARG A 504 25.05 -8.31 -14.30
C ARG A 504 24.27 -7.91 -15.56
N PRO A 505 24.89 -7.75 -16.76
CA PRO A 505 24.14 -7.42 -17.96
C PRO A 505 23.12 -8.48 -18.35
N ALA A 506 23.47 -9.77 -18.22
CA ALA A 506 22.57 -10.87 -18.53
C ALA A 506 21.35 -10.91 -17.58
N VAL A 507 21.57 -10.65 -16.29
CA VAL A 507 20.46 -10.58 -15.31
C VAL A 507 19.58 -9.36 -15.58
N ARG A 508 20.16 -8.19 -15.87
CA ARG A 508 19.42 -6.99 -16.31
C ARG A 508 18.57 -7.27 -17.55
N ASP A 509 19.16 -7.87 -18.57
CA ASP A 509 18.47 -8.16 -19.83
C ASP A 509 17.34 -9.18 -19.64
N TYR A 510 17.52 -10.12 -18.70
CA TYR A 510 16.46 -11.01 -18.27
C TYR A 510 15.35 -10.28 -17.50
N TRP A 511 15.64 -9.29 -16.66
CA TRP A 511 14.59 -8.51 -15.97
C TRP A 511 13.80 -7.61 -16.92
N TYR A 512 14.45 -7.15 -18.00
CA TYR A 512 13.95 -6.17 -18.95
C TYR A 512 13.76 -6.74 -20.37
N ARG A 513 13.24 -7.96 -20.47
CA ARG A 513 12.99 -8.59 -21.78
C ARG A 513 11.98 -7.75 -22.56
N GLY A 514 12.35 -7.37 -23.79
CA GLY A 514 11.52 -6.55 -24.67
C GLY A 514 11.52 -5.05 -24.36
N ALA A 515 12.19 -4.58 -23.31
CA ALA A 515 12.37 -3.15 -23.06
C ALA A 515 13.42 -2.53 -24.01
N SER A 516 13.34 -1.22 -24.25
CA SER A 516 14.34 -0.50 -25.03
C SER A 516 15.68 -0.44 -24.31
N ASP A 517 16.76 -0.24 -25.07
CA ASP A 517 18.09 -0.10 -24.48
C ASP A 517 18.17 1.12 -23.56
N ASP A 518 17.52 2.24 -23.91
CA ASP A 518 17.43 3.41 -23.02
C ASP A 518 16.93 3.05 -21.61
N VAL A 519 15.92 2.19 -21.48
CA VAL A 519 15.41 1.74 -20.17
C VAL A 519 16.44 0.88 -19.45
N LYS A 520 17.10 -0.04 -20.16
CA LYS A 520 18.13 -0.91 -19.58
C LYS A 520 19.35 -0.13 -19.09
N GLU A 521 19.73 0.92 -19.80
CA GLU A 521 20.87 1.76 -19.45
C GLU A 521 20.67 2.54 -18.14
N HIS A 522 19.43 2.84 -17.76
CA HIS A 522 19.09 3.41 -16.44
C HIS A 522 19.23 2.42 -15.28
N VAL A 523 19.15 1.11 -15.57
CA VAL A 523 19.23 0.04 -14.55
C VAL A 523 20.66 -0.38 -14.32
N TYR A 524 21.38 -0.70 -15.40
CA TYR A 524 22.79 -1.03 -15.34
C TYR A 524 23.39 -0.84 -16.73
N GLY A 525 24.23 0.17 -16.93
CA GLY A 525 24.78 0.56 -18.23
C GLY A 525 25.56 1.86 -18.15
N SER A 526 25.49 2.68 -19.19
CA SER A 526 26.18 3.97 -19.30
C SER A 526 25.71 5.02 -18.29
N LEU A 527 24.47 4.92 -17.79
CA LEU A 527 23.90 5.88 -16.82
C LEU A 527 24.11 5.46 -15.37
N ALA A 528 24.03 4.14 -15.09
CA ALA A 528 24.26 3.56 -13.77
C ALA A 528 25.22 2.37 -13.91
N ARG A 529 26.44 2.49 -13.36
CA ARG A 529 27.47 1.43 -13.44
C ARG A 529 28.20 1.28 -12.13
N PHE A 530 28.72 0.09 -11.89
CA PHE A 530 29.55 -0.14 -10.73
C PHE A 530 30.55 -1.25 -11.05
N ASP A 531 31.61 -0.93 -11.78
CA ASP A 531 32.50 -1.94 -12.36
C ASP A 531 33.55 -2.48 -11.39
N VAL A 532 33.07 -2.87 -10.22
CA VAL A 532 33.84 -3.53 -9.17
C VAL A 532 33.32 -4.95 -9.04
N GLU A 533 34.24 -5.91 -9.02
CA GLU A 533 33.91 -7.32 -8.80
C GLU A 533 33.34 -7.54 -7.39
N THR A 534 32.36 -8.43 -7.25
CA THR A 534 31.80 -8.81 -5.95
C THR A 534 32.83 -9.56 -5.09
N GLY A 535 32.78 -9.35 -3.78
CA GLY A 535 33.52 -10.10 -2.78
C GLY A 535 32.80 -11.39 -2.36
N ILE A 536 31.58 -11.61 -2.84
CA ILE A 536 30.78 -12.81 -2.56
C ILE A 536 31.27 -13.96 -3.44
N THR A 537 31.46 -15.13 -2.84
CA THR A 537 31.84 -16.34 -3.58
C THR A 537 30.61 -17.03 -4.14
N PHE A 538 30.54 -17.14 -5.47
CA PHE A 538 29.50 -17.88 -6.19
C PHE A 538 30.04 -19.21 -6.71
N ARG A 539 29.26 -20.27 -6.61
CA ARG A 539 29.63 -21.63 -7.02
C ARG A 539 28.76 -22.16 -8.16
N GLY A 540 27.58 -21.58 -8.37
CA GLY A 540 26.61 -22.00 -9.38
C GLY A 540 26.64 -21.17 -10.66
N GLY A 541 25.86 -21.61 -11.65
CA GLY A 541 25.65 -20.89 -12.91
C GLY A 541 24.61 -19.77 -12.85
N ASP A 542 23.67 -19.81 -11.88
CA ASP A 542 22.66 -18.76 -11.65
C ASP A 542 23.03 -17.98 -10.39
N SER A 543 23.89 -16.96 -10.54
CA SER A 543 24.34 -16.12 -9.42
C SER A 543 23.19 -15.38 -8.74
N ARG A 544 22.13 -15.04 -9.46
CA ARG A 544 20.96 -14.38 -8.89
C ARG A 544 20.26 -15.29 -7.88
N ARG A 545 19.94 -16.54 -8.26
CA ARG A 545 19.33 -17.51 -7.33
C ARG A 545 20.25 -17.82 -6.16
N GLU A 546 21.55 -17.98 -6.41
CA GLU A 546 22.53 -18.23 -5.34
C GLU A 546 22.60 -17.05 -4.37
N PHE A 547 22.57 -15.80 -4.86
CA PHE A 547 22.58 -14.61 -4.02
C PHE A 547 21.33 -14.53 -3.12
N PHE A 548 20.14 -14.81 -3.67
CA PHE A 548 18.93 -14.93 -2.86
C PHE A 548 19.06 -16.00 -1.76
N GLY A 549 19.64 -17.15 -2.08
CA GLY A 549 19.92 -18.20 -1.08
C GLY A 549 20.90 -17.76 0.01
N LEU A 550 21.94 -17.00 -0.35
CA LEU A 550 22.88 -16.41 0.60
C LEU A 550 22.21 -15.36 1.51
N LEU A 551 21.30 -14.55 0.97
CA LEU A 551 20.51 -13.60 1.74
C LEU A 551 19.57 -14.30 2.72
N GLN A 552 18.87 -15.36 2.28
CA GLN A 552 18.05 -16.19 3.15
C GLN A 552 18.86 -16.76 4.32
N GLN A 553 20.08 -17.26 4.07
CA GLN A 553 20.97 -17.76 5.12
C GLN A 553 21.43 -16.66 6.07
N ARG A 554 21.84 -15.50 5.54
CA ARG A 554 22.30 -14.36 6.35
C ARG A 554 21.20 -13.84 7.28
N LEU A 555 19.97 -13.77 6.77
CA LEU A 555 18.84 -13.16 7.48
C LEU A 555 18.05 -14.15 8.33
N ALA A 556 18.38 -15.45 8.28
CA ALA A 556 17.72 -16.49 9.05
C ALA A 556 17.58 -16.20 10.56
N PRO A 557 18.55 -15.56 11.25
CA PRO A 557 18.40 -15.22 12.68
C PRO A 557 17.30 -14.20 12.97
N ALA A 558 17.05 -13.25 12.04
CA ALA A 558 16.06 -12.20 12.20
C ALA A 558 14.74 -12.47 11.45
N ALA A 559 14.66 -13.56 10.68
CA ALA A 559 13.54 -13.82 9.77
C ALA A 559 12.19 -13.99 10.50
N ASP A 560 11.18 -13.23 10.07
CA ASP A 560 9.78 -13.50 10.41
C ASP A 560 9.26 -14.67 9.56
N ARG A 561 8.88 -15.75 10.22
CA ARG A 561 8.40 -16.99 9.59
C ARG A 561 6.89 -17.16 9.68
N ARG A 562 6.14 -16.12 10.06
CA ARG A 562 4.71 -16.23 10.33
C ARG A 562 3.89 -16.72 9.14
N TYR A 563 4.32 -16.43 7.92
CA TYR A 563 3.63 -16.81 6.67
C TYR A 563 4.13 -18.15 6.08
N GLU A 564 5.18 -18.75 6.65
CA GLU A 564 5.72 -20.02 6.16
C GLU A 564 4.78 -21.20 6.47
N LEU A 565 4.60 -22.10 5.49
CA LEU A 565 3.80 -23.31 5.66
C LEU A 565 4.39 -24.26 6.72
N ALA A 566 5.71 -24.21 6.94
CA ALA A 566 6.40 -24.96 7.99
C ALA A 566 5.78 -24.69 9.38
N GLY A 567 5.28 -23.47 9.61
CA GLY A 567 4.60 -23.08 10.85
C GLY A 567 3.24 -23.76 11.07
N LEU A 568 2.69 -24.51 10.11
CA LEU A 568 1.42 -25.24 10.29
C LEU A 568 1.53 -26.43 11.25
N GLY A 569 2.75 -26.93 11.52
CA GLY A 569 2.98 -28.08 12.40
C GLY A 569 2.33 -29.39 11.92
N ASP A 570 2.07 -29.53 10.62
CA ASP A 570 1.38 -30.67 10.01
C ASP A 570 2.04 -31.00 8.66
N ALA A 571 2.96 -31.98 8.67
CA ALA A 571 3.76 -32.32 7.50
C ALA A 571 2.93 -32.89 6.34
N ALA A 572 1.86 -33.63 6.65
CA ALA A 572 0.96 -34.17 5.63
C ALA A 572 0.20 -33.04 4.93
N LEU A 573 -0.35 -32.10 5.70
CA LEU A 573 -1.01 -30.92 5.12
C LEU A 573 -0.03 -30.07 4.31
N GLN A 574 1.23 -29.93 4.77
CA GLN A 574 2.26 -29.22 4.01
C GLN A 574 2.55 -29.92 2.67
N ALA A 575 2.56 -31.25 2.63
CA ALA A 575 2.72 -32.00 1.39
C ALA A 575 1.52 -31.81 0.44
N ASP A 576 0.29 -31.83 0.98
CA ASP A 576 -0.93 -31.56 0.19
C ASP A 576 -0.89 -30.14 -0.40
N LEU A 577 -0.50 -29.15 0.40
CA LEU A 577 -0.37 -27.75 -0.04
C LEU A 577 0.78 -27.55 -1.03
N ALA A 578 1.83 -28.39 -0.99
CA ALA A 578 2.90 -28.34 -1.97
C ALA A 578 2.39 -28.70 -3.39
N LEU A 579 1.37 -29.56 -3.51
CA LEU A 579 0.71 -29.84 -4.79
C LEU A 579 0.05 -28.58 -5.35
N LEU A 580 -0.63 -27.83 -4.48
CA LEU A 580 -1.28 -26.57 -4.86
C LEU A 580 -0.23 -25.49 -5.21
N ALA A 581 0.86 -25.37 -4.46
CA ALA A 581 1.95 -24.43 -4.74
C ALA A 581 2.74 -24.77 -6.02
N ALA A 582 2.68 -26.02 -6.46
CA ALA A 582 3.35 -26.49 -7.68
C ALA A 582 2.60 -26.10 -8.97
N VAL A 583 1.37 -25.58 -8.88
CA VAL A 583 0.62 -25.12 -10.06
C VAL A 583 1.30 -23.90 -10.68
N ARG A 584 1.53 -23.96 -11.99
CA ARG A 584 2.25 -22.94 -12.78
C ARG A 584 1.67 -22.85 -14.19
N GLY A 585 1.95 -21.75 -14.88
CA GLY A 585 1.62 -21.56 -16.28
C GLY A 585 0.23 -20.94 -16.54
N PRO A 586 -0.25 -21.01 -17.80
CA PRO A 586 -1.36 -20.18 -18.27
C PRO A 586 -2.69 -20.41 -17.55
N ALA A 587 -2.89 -21.59 -16.93
CA ALA A 587 -4.10 -21.90 -16.20
C ALA A 587 -4.37 -20.91 -15.05
N LEU A 588 -3.30 -20.39 -14.43
CA LEU A 588 -3.41 -19.40 -13.36
C LEU A 588 -3.98 -18.05 -13.84
N SER A 589 -3.93 -17.74 -15.14
CA SER A 589 -4.52 -16.49 -15.68
C SER A 589 -6.04 -16.40 -15.47
N TRP A 590 -6.70 -17.55 -15.23
CA TRP A 590 -8.14 -17.62 -14.93
C TRP A 590 -8.47 -17.46 -13.44
N MET A 591 -7.48 -17.67 -12.57
CA MET A 591 -7.61 -17.56 -11.12
C MET A 591 -7.63 -16.08 -10.68
N PRO A 592 -8.39 -15.72 -9.64
CA PRO A 592 -8.28 -14.42 -9.00
C PRO A 592 -6.87 -14.16 -8.46
N GLU A 593 -6.48 -12.89 -8.32
CA GLU A 593 -5.14 -12.52 -7.85
C GLU A 593 -4.90 -12.94 -6.39
N LEU A 594 -5.89 -12.70 -5.53
CA LEU A 594 -5.84 -12.99 -4.11
C LEU A 594 -7.06 -13.80 -3.69
N VAL A 595 -6.81 -15.01 -3.20
CA VAL A 595 -7.84 -15.92 -2.69
C VAL A 595 -7.55 -16.28 -1.25
N ILE A 596 -8.56 -16.15 -0.38
CA ILE A 596 -8.49 -16.70 0.97
C ILE A 596 -9.02 -18.13 0.94
N LEU A 597 -8.18 -19.10 1.28
CA LEU A 597 -8.51 -20.51 1.35
C LEU A 597 -8.80 -20.92 2.79
N ARG A 598 -10.03 -21.35 3.06
CA ARG A 598 -10.48 -21.97 4.29
C ARG A 598 -10.41 -23.49 4.16
N ILE A 599 -9.58 -24.12 4.98
CA ILE A 599 -9.40 -25.58 5.02
C ILE A 599 -10.13 -26.14 6.23
N GLU A 600 -11.09 -27.02 5.97
CA GLU A 600 -11.86 -27.76 6.96
C GLU A 600 -11.19 -29.12 7.25
N ASP A 601 -11.04 -29.46 8.53
CA ASP A 601 -10.41 -30.71 9.00
C ASP A 601 -11.29 -31.37 10.07
N GLY A 602 -12.48 -31.81 9.64
CA GLY A 602 -13.48 -32.42 10.52
C GLY A 602 -13.95 -31.47 11.62
N ALA A 603 -13.81 -31.89 12.88
CA ALA A 603 -14.22 -31.09 14.05
C ALA A 603 -13.17 -30.07 14.51
N ARG A 604 -12.01 -29.98 13.84
CA ARG A 604 -10.97 -29.00 14.19
C ARG A 604 -11.35 -27.62 13.68
N ALA A 605 -10.83 -26.58 14.35
CA ALA A 605 -10.96 -25.21 13.87
C ALA A 605 -10.39 -25.08 12.45
N PRO A 606 -11.07 -24.35 11.55
CA PRO A 606 -10.61 -24.18 10.18
C PRO A 606 -9.25 -23.48 10.14
N ARG A 607 -8.44 -23.86 9.15
CA ARG A 607 -7.15 -23.20 8.89
C ARG A 607 -7.31 -22.26 7.70
N TYR A 608 -6.74 -21.06 7.81
CA TYR A 608 -6.78 -20.07 6.74
C TYR A 608 -5.40 -19.90 6.11
N LEU A 609 -5.39 -19.91 4.79
CA LEU A 609 -4.23 -19.60 3.95
C LEU A 609 -4.62 -18.53 2.93
N THR A 610 -3.63 -17.82 2.41
CA THR A 610 -3.80 -16.94 1.25
C THR A 610 -3.12 -17.58 0.04
N LEU A 611 -3.86 -17.71 -1.05
CA LEU A 611 -3.32 -18.06 -2.36
C LEU A 611 -3.12 -16.76 -3.14
N LEU A 612 -1.91 -16.57 -3.65
CA LEU A 612 -1.45 -15.36 -4.28
C LEU A 612 -0.94 -15.73 -5.67
N ARG A 613 -1.71 -15.35 -6.69
CA ARG A 613 -1.25 -15.49 -8.08
C ARG A 613 -0.09 -14.51 -8.28
N ASN A 614 1.01 -15.01 -8.83
CA ASN A 614 2.09 -14.17 -9.32
C ASN A 614 2.05 -14.25 -10.84
N THR A 615 1.56 -13.20 -11.47
CA THR A 615 1.53 -13.05 -12.92
C THR A 615 2.95 -12.87 -13.44
N GLY A 616 3.29 -13.58 -14.52
CA GLY A 616 4.58 -13.45 -15.17
C GLY A 616 4.63 -12.22 -16.06
N HIS A 617 5.69 -11.42 -15.95
CA HIS A 617 5.94 -10.28 -16.83
C HIS A 617 7.31 -10.38 -17.49
N SER A 618 7.41 -9.96 -18.75
CA SER A 618 8.69 -9.79 -19.43
C SER A 618 9.48 -8.62 -18.82
N ASN A 619 8.78 -7.54 -18.45
CA ASN A 619 9.27 -6.39 -17.67
C ASN A 619 8.08 -5.55 -17.16
N VAL A 620 8.34 -4.63 -16.23
CA VAL A 620 7.34 -3.70 -15.64
C VAL A 620 7.61 -2.23 -15.98
N SER A 621 8.20 -1.96 -17.14
CA SER A 621 8.55 -0.59 -17.58
C SER A 621 7.41 0.16 -18.30
N SER A 622 6.26 -0.50 -18.49
CA SER A 622 5.13 0.02 -19.25
C SER A 622 4.15 0.81 -18.38
N LEU A 623 3.86 2.05 -18.76
CA LEU A 623 2.92 2.93 -18.02
C LEU A 623 1.45 2.56 -18.26
N LEU A 624 1.09 2.11 -19.47
CA LEU A 624 -0.30 2.01 -19.93
C LEU A 624 -0.62 0.72 -20.71
N ARG A 625 0.34 -0.20 -20.90
CA ARG A 625 0.20 -1.31 -21.87
C ARG A 625 0.53 -2.70 -21.34
N GLU A 626 0.35 -2.96 -20.04
CA GLU A 626 0.73 -4.22 -19.36
C GLU A 626 0.40 -5.52 -20.13
N GLY A 627 -0.66 -5.54 -20.93
CA GLY A 627 -1.06 -6.72 -21.71
C GLY A 627 0.00 -7.29 -22.67
N ARG A 628 0.95 -6.51 -23.18
CA ARG A 628 2.01 -7.06 -24.08
C ARG A 628 3.17 -7.68 -23.31
N GLU A 629 3.35 -7.29 -22.07
CA GLU A 629 4.42 -7.72 -21.21
C GLU A 629 4.05 -8.98 -20.42
N LEU A 630 2.77 -9.36 -20.38
CA LEU A 630 2.30 -10.60 -19.74
C LEU A 630 2.90 -11.84 -20.39
N LEU A 631 3.39 -12.75 -19.55
CA LEU A 631 3.94 -14.05 -19.90
C LEU A 631 3.19 -15.13 -19.11
N PRO A 632 2.01 -15.58 -19.57
CA PRO A 632 1.20 -16.57 -18.86
C PRO A 632 1.94 -17.87 -18.51
N GLU A 633 2.91 -18.27 -19.33
CA GLU A 633 3.78 -19.43 -19.09
C GLU A 633 4.67 -19.28 -17.84
N GLU A 634 4.92 -18.05 -17.40
CA GLU A 634 5.72 -17.73 -16.22
C GLU A 634 4.87 -17.49 -14.97
N ASN A 635 3.54 -17.63 -15.06
CA ASN A 635 2.66 -17.50 -13.90
C ASN A 635 2.99 -18.59 -12.85
N THR A 636 2.96 -18.20 -11.58
CA THR A 636 3.19 -19.12 -10.44
C THR A 636 2.20 -18.83 -9.31
N LEU A 637 1.99 -19.78 -8.42
CA LEU A 637 1.12 -19.62 -7.25
C LEU A 637 1.93 -19.61 -5.95
N THR A 638 1.79 -18.55 -5.15
CA THR A 638 2.34 -18.50 -3.78
C THR A 638 1.25 -18.88 -2.79
N ILE A 639 1.60 -19.71 -1.79
CA ILE A 639 0.70 -20.03 -0.66
C ILE A 639 1.32 -19.49 0.62
N ALA A 640 0.59 -18.62 1.31
CA ALA A 640 1.00 -18.04 2.58
C ALA A 640 0.09 -18.51 3.72
N ARG A 641 0.66 -18.82 4.89
CA ARG A 641 -0.10 -19.14 6.10
C ARG A 641 -0.80 -17.89 6.64
N GLY A 642 -2.10 -17.98 6.91
CA GLY A 642 -2.89 -16.85 7.41
C GLY A 642 -3.31 -15.91 6.28
N PHE A 643 -3.41 -14.62 6.62
CA PHE A 643 -3.99 -13.59 5.77
C PHE A 643 -2.92 -12.65 5.22
N VAL A 644 -2.88 -12.50 3.90
CA VAL A 644 -2.07 -11.50 3.19
C VAL A 644 -2.99 -10.68 2.30
N GLY A 645 -2.98 -9.36 2.50
CA GLY A 645 -3.74 -8.39 1.71
C GLY A 645 -5.17 -8.14 2.19
N ALA A 646 -5.64 -6.93 1.86
CA ALA A 646 -6.88 -6.36 2.39
C ALA A 646 -8.12 -6.63 1.53
N TYR A 647 -7.94 -7.14 0.31
CA TYR A 647 -8.98 -7.25 -0.70
C TYR A 647 -9.07 -8.67 -1.28
N PRO A 648 -9.76 -9.60 -0.59
CA PRO A 648 -10.01 -10.92 -1.17
C PRO A 648 -10.83 -10.81 -2.46
N ASN A 649 -10.27 -11.28 -3.57
CA ASN A 649 -11.00 -11.41 -4.83
C ASN A 649 -11.94 -12.63 -4.80
N ALA A 650 -11.55 -13.69 -4.10
CA ALA A 650 -12.42 -14.83 -3.82
C ALA A 650 -12.13 -15.43 -2.45
N ILE A 651 -13.11 -16.17 -1.94
CA ILE A 651 -12.98 -16.99 -0.74
C ILE A 651 -13.25 -18.42 -1.19
N TYR A 652 -12.29 -19.31 -0.99
CA TYR A 652 -12.45 -20.75 -1.25
C TYR A 652 -12.61 -21.51 0.05
N ARG A 653 -13.38 -22.59 0.00
CA ARG A 653 -13.59 -23.54 1.09
C ARG A 653 -13.34 -24.94 0.55
N VAL A 654 -12.52 -25.71 1.26
CA VAL A 654 -12.23 -27.11 0.93
C VAL A 654 -12.18 -27.98 2.18
N GLN A 655 -12.62 -29.23 2.05
CA GLN A 655 -12.18 -30.26 3.00
C GLN A 655 -10.70 -30.55 2.78
N ARG A 656 -9.97 -30.90 3.84
CA ARG A 656 -8.55 -31.27 3.76
C ARG A 656 -8.27 -32.32 2.67
N SER A 657 -9.14 -33.32 2.54
CA SER A 657 -9.02 -34.39 1.54
C SER A 657 -9.16 -33.92 0.09
N GLU A 658 -9.68 -32.71 -0.15
CA GLU A 658 -9.95 -32.17 -1.48
C GLU A 658 -8.88 -31.20 -1.97
N ILE A 659 -7.80 -30.96 -1.21
CA ILE A 659 -6.73 -30.04 -1.62
C ILE A 659 -6.09 -30.50 -2.94
N GLY A 660 -5.90 -31.81 -3.12
CA GLY A 660 -5.40 -32.37 -4.38
C GLY A 660 -6.36 -32.13 -5.56
N ASP A 661 -7.66 -32.26 -5.33
CA ASP A 661 -8.68 -31.98 -6.34
C ASP A 661 -8.72 -30.50 -6.72
N LEU A 662 -8.60 -29.60 -5.73
CA LEU A 662 -8.49 -28.15 -5.97
C LEU A 662 -7.26 -27.84 -6.83
N ALA A 663 -6.09 -28.40 -6.48
CA ALA A 663 -4.87 -28.22 -7.25
C ALA A 663 -5.01 -28.71 -8.70
N GLY A 664 -5.64 -29.88 -8.89
CA GLY A 664 -5.95 -30.43 -10.21
C GLY A 664 -6.90 -29.54 -11.01
N ALA A 665 -7.98 -29.04 -10.39
CA ALA A 665 -8.94 -28.16 -11.03
C ALA A 665 -8.31 -26.83 -11.46
N ILE A 666 -7.52 -26.19 -10.59
CA ILE A 666 -6.80 -24.95 -10.93
C ILE A 666 -5.81 -25.20 -12.07
N GLY A 667 -5.06 -26.31 -12.05
CA GLY A 667 -4.09 -26.65 -13.08
C GLY A 667 -4.68 -26.95 -14.47
N GLN A 668 -6.00 -27.12 -14.56
CA GLN A 668 -6.71 -27.41 -15.81
C GLN A 668 -7.54 -26.24 -16.35
N LEU A 669 -7.58 -25.09 -15.65
CA LEU A 669 -8.34 -23.93 -16.10
C LEU A 669 -7.89 -23.46 -17.49
N ALA A 670 -8.82 -23.41 -18.43
CA ALA A 670 -8.55 -22.90 -19.77
C ALA A 670 -9.62 -21.89 -20.26
N SER A 671 -10.69 -21.71 -19.50
CA SER A 671 -11.83 -20.87 -19.86
C SER A 671 -12.60 -20.33 -18.64
N GLU A 672 -13.49 -19.38 -18.90
CA GLU A 672 -14.43 -18.88 -17.88
C GLU A 672 -15.37 -19.97 -17.37
N ASP A 673 -15.76 -20.91 -18.23
CA ASP A 673 -16.64 -22.02 -17.84
C ASP A 673 -15.91 -23.03 -16.93
N ASP A 674 -14.61 -23.27 -17.17
CA ASP A 674 -13.80 -24.08 -16.24
C ASP A 674 -13.67 -23.40 -14.89
N TYR A 675 -13.48 -22.07 -14.88
CA TYR A 675 -13.43 -21.29 -13.64
C TYR A 675 -14.76 -21.34 -12.88
N ARG A 676 -15.89 -21.23 -13.59
CA ARG A 676 -17.23 -21.39 -12.99
C ARG A 676 -17.41 -22.76 -12.37
N ALA A 677 -17.01 -23.83 -13.06
CA ALA A 677 -17.08 -25.19 -12.53
C ALA A 677 -16.23 -25.35 -11.26
N LEU A 678 -15.04 -24.73 -11.21
CA LEU A 678 -14.22 -24.67 -10.01
C LEU A 678 -14.92 -23.90 -8.88
N ALA A 679 -15.45 -22.71 -9.19
CA ALA A 679 -16.09 -21.84 -8.22
C ALA A 679 -17.40 -22.45 -7.67
N ASP A 680 -18.17 -23.19 -8.47
CA ASP A 680 -19.37 -23.91 -8.03
C ASP A 680 -19.07 -24.97 -6.98
N ARG A 681 -17.87 -25.56 -7.01
CA ARG A 681 -17.43 -26.56 -6.05
C ARG A 681 -16.78 -25.94 -4.81
N PHE A 682 -15.93 -24.94 -5.00
CA PHE A 682 -15.01 -24.49 -3.96
C PHE A 682 -15.21 -23.05 -3.49
N ALA A 683 -15.86 -22.17 -4.24
CA ALA A 683 -15.96 -20.76 -3.88
C ALA A 683 -17.18 -20.45 -3.00
N VAL A 684 -17.00 -19.59 -2.01
CA VAL A 684 -18.09 -18.90 -1.31
C VAL A 684 -18.47 -17.69 -2.16
N ARG A 685 -19.56 -17.81 -2.93
CA ARG A 685 -20.02 -16.79 -3.87
C ARG A 685 -20.69 -15.62 -3.14
N ARG A 686 -20.76 -14.46 -3.81
CA ARG A 686 -21.56 -13.30 -3.36
C ARG A 686 -23.03 -13.63 -3.08
N SER A 687 -23.56 -14.62 -3.78
CA SER A 687 -24.94 -15.12 -3.68
C SER A 687 -25.11 -16.23 -2.64
N ASP A 688 -24.04 -16.69 -1.99
CA ASP A 688 -24.12 -17.73 -0.97
C ASP A 688 -24.92 -17.23 0.24
N PRO A 689 -26.04 -17.89 0.62
CA PRO A 689 -26.84 -17.49 1.77
C PRO A 689 -26.06 -17.42 3.09
N ALA A 690 -24.98 -18.20 3.22
CA ALA A 690 -24.11 -18.24 4.38
C ALA A 690 -22.89 -17.30 4.26
N PHE A 691 -22.83 -16.41 3.26
CA PHE A 691 -21.70 -15.50 3.04
C PHE A 691 -21.29 -14.76 4.32
N TRP A 692 -22.24 -14.20 5.07
CA TRP A 692 -21.95 -13.45 6.30
C TRP A 692 -21.35 -14.31 7.40
N GLN A 693 -21.79 -15.56 7.54
CA GLN A 693 -21.16 -16.51 8.47
C GLN A 693 -19.68 -16.73 8.11
N TYR A 694 -19.38 -16.99 6.83
CA TYR A 694 -17.99 -17.16 6.39
C TYR A 694 -17.16 -15.90 6.57
N SER A 695 -17.73 -14.74 6.25
CA SER A 695 -17.11 -13.43 6.47
C SER A 695 -16.76 -13.24 7.94
N ASP A 696 -17.71 -13.45 8.85
CA ASP A 696 -17.51 -13.19 10.28
C ASP A 696 -16.50 -14.16 10.91
N GLU A 697 -16.56 -15.45 10.57
CA GLU A 697 -15.56 -16.45 10.99
C GLU A 697 -14.15 -16.08 10.50
N LEU A 698 -14.06 -15.64 9.24
CA LEU A 698 -12.80 -15.21 8.62
C LEU A 698 -12.24 -13.97 9.32
N GLN A 699 -13.04 -12.93 9.50
CA GLN A 699 -12.63 -11.67 10.14
C GLN A 699 -12.25 -11.89 11.62
N ALA A 700 -13.01 -12.71 12.36
CA ALA A 700 -12.69 -13.08 13.73
C ALA A 700 -11.34 -13.82 13.82
N THR A 701 -11.09 -14.75 12.89
CA THR A 701 -9.82 -15.48 12.84
C THR A 701 -8.67 -14.54 12.44
N HIS A 702 -8.89 -13.62 11.51
CA HIS A 702 -7.89 -12.61 11.13
C HIS A 702 -7.46 -11.75 12.32
N LEU A 703 -8.45 -11.25 13.09
CA LEU A 703 -8.20 -10.49 14.31
C LEU A 703 -7.48 -11.33 15.38
N GLN A 704 -7.85 -12.60 15.55
CA GLN A 704 -7.21 -13.48 16.52
C GLN A 704 -5.73 -13.75 16.17
N LEU A 705 -5.41 -13.96 14.90
CA LEU A 705 -4.04 -14.24 14.45
C LEU A 705 -3.14 -13.01 14.47
N ALA A 706 -3.70 -11.80 14.39
CA ALA A 706 -2.95 -10.57 14.26
C ALA A 706 -3.64 -9.38 14.96
N PRO A 707 -3.87 -9.42 16.28
CA PRO A 707 -4.75 -8.47 16.96
C PRO A 707 -4.36 -7.00 16.77
N ALA A 708 -3.05 -6.72 16.76
CA ALA A 708 -2.54 -5.36 16.58
C ALA A 708 -2.46 -4.91 15.11
N THR A 709 -2.58 -5.81 14.14
CA THR A 709 -2.39 -5.48 12.71
C THR A 709 -3.55 -5.85 11.81
N ALA A 710 -4.56 -6.53 12.34
CA ALA A 710 -5.76 -6.89 11.62
C ALA A 710 -6.71 -5.69 11.54
N GLY A 711 -7.36 -5.56 10.38
CA GLY A 711 -8.52 -4.71 10.21
C GLY A 711 -9.58 -5.46 9.41
N LEU A 712 -10.76 -4.85 9.25
CA LEU A 712 -11.79 -5.43 8.39
C LEU A 712 -11.29 -5.50 6.95
N LEU A 713 -11.33 -6.70 6.36
CA LEU A 713 -11.12 -6.90 4.93
C LEU A 713 -12.21 -6.23 4.10
N ASP A 714 -11.86 -5.76 2.91
CA ASP A 714 -12.74 -5.02 2.01
C ASP A 714 -13.18 -5.88 0.82
N TYR A 715 -14.49 -6.13 0.72
CA TYR A 715 -15.10 -6.96 -0.33
C TYR A 715 -15.46 -6.19 -1.62
N ASN A 716 -14.94 -4.97 -1.82
CA ASN A 716 -15.16 -4.24 -3.07
C ASN A 716 -14.58 -4.92 -4.32
N ARG A 717 -13.59 -5.81 -4.15
CA ARG A 717 -12.92 -6.58 -5.22
C ARG A 717 -13.36 -8.05 -5.29
N LEU A 718 -14.30 -8.46 -4.45
CA LEU A 718 -14.84 -9.81 -4.48
C LEU A 718 -15.51 -10.06 -5.84
N GLU A 719 -15.14 -11.12 -6.53
CA GLU A 719 -15.61 -11.37 -7.89
C GLU A 719 -17.08 -11.82 -7.94
N ASN A 720 -17.69 -11.68 -9.11
CA ASN A 720 -19.02 -12.20 -9.42
C ASN A 720 -18.93 -13.01 -10.72
N ARG A 721 -18.24 -14.16 -10.66
CA ARG A 721 -17.88 -14.98 -11.81
C ARG A 721 -18.23 -16.43 -11.58
#